data_AF-A0A4P5WJ79-F1
#
_entry.id   AF-A0A4P5WJ79-F1
#
_cell.length_a   1.000
_cell.length_b   1.000
_cell.length_c   1.000
_cell.angle_alpha   90.00
_cell.angle_beta   90.00
_cell.angle_gamma   90.00
#
_symmetry.space_group_name_H-M   'P 1'
#
loop_
_entity.id
_entity.type
_entity.pdbx_description
1 polymer ?
#
loop_
_entity_poly.entity_id
_entity_poly.type
_entity_poly.pdbx_seq_one_letter_code
_entity_poly.pdbx_strand_id
1 'polypeptide(L)'
;MKKQLRMVACALLLATASHLPSVAAPQDGGTPAAKPQTIAEIQTAAIASGVAEFGYWGTDPAKYTGWTSHSNRLIPVYTYGTKGAGAGVDLQSWFGERSPYRSAETLQKIYGYLPDRTVDPQAVWMDQTNIFDIQKAAAAAGKKHIFLVVFDGMDWQTTQATALWNRKSVSYREGRGDGTHFQRYDAAGTSQFGFMVTSPHNEGTDADVDQQKVLNPGGTVRGGYSAAAAGAAPWDVPADPGYLIGKGRSDSPQHAYTDSSSSASSMTAGIKTFNGAINVDAAGQPVSTIAHVLQEEGWLVGAVSSVPISHATPAAAYAHNVSRDDYQDLTRDLLGLPSVAHPQQPLPGLDVIIGGGFGARAKQADGVKKQGQNFVEGHVYLTDQDLQAADVQSGGKYTTAVRSAGVDGTVALNTAAAAAATKKTRLLGFFGQGNNGGHLPFATADGDYVPSPGVGKKPETYEAADLQENPTLAEMTAAAIQVLSRDKGRFWLMVEPGDVDWANHDDNLDNSIGAVNSGDAAVKVITDWVEQHSNWNESLLIVTADHGHMLNISKPEVLAGAAGTTVARLADPPGIHNLLQAAPNVFSGSEPEGEPAFRSLQKLGVTMIVSVDGAEPDVAGAAACGLRYVHIPIGYDGIDTQAGLALARVAREATGSIYVHCHHGRHRGPAATAVVCMATGALTAEQSQSLLAVAGTSPDYAGLWRDVAAWRAPASDAVLPELRSSAGTESLAAAMARLDRSMESVRAAGRADWKHAAVPAGLSPAQAAVAVSEGLRESARHAAADYDEGFRTKMQQAERQALELSVALKQNSSDLAVKKLAELEKSCSGCHTEYRN
;
A
#
# COMPACT_ATOMS: atom_id res chain seq x y z
N MET A 1 -16.72 -60.15 22.28
CA MET A 1 -18.14 -60.07 22.68
C MET A 1 -18.82 -58.95 21.90
N LYS A 2 -20.03 -59.21 21.41
CA LYS A 2 -21.00 -58.28 20.79
C LYS A 2 -20.75 -57.88 19.33
N LYS A 3 -21.19 -58.81 18.46
CA LYS A 3 -21.83 -58.50 17.17
C LYS A 3 -23.33 -58.22 17.41
N GLN A 4 -23.85 -57.31 16.61
CA GLN A 4 -25.22 -57.27 16.06
C GLN A 4 -26.44 -56.92 16.94
N LEU A 5 -27.42 -56.36 16.22
CA LEU A 5 -28.84 -56.09 16.50
C LEU A 5 -29.19 -54.81 17.25
N ARG A 6 -29.82 -53.88 16.51
CA ARG A 6 -30.99 -53.12 16.99
C ARG A 6 -31.79 -52.57 15.81
N MET A 7 -32.93 -53.20 15.57
CA MET A 7 -34.09 -52.61 14.91
C MET A 7 -35.34 -53.02 15.69
N VAL A 8 -36.16 -52.02 16.01
CA VAL A 8 -37.63 -52.01 16.19
C VAL A 8 -38.27 -52.31 17.57
N ALA A 9 -39.15 -51.35 17.92
CA ALA A 9 -40.36 -51.34 18.77
C ALA A 9 -40.24 -51.27 20.31
N CYS A 10 -40.82 -50.24 20.94
CA CYS A 10 -42.27 -50.16 21.17
C CYS A 10 -42.70 -48.77 21.68
N ALA A 11 -43.92 -48.36 21.31
CA ALA A 11 -44.59 -47.13 21.70
C ALA A 11 -45.69 -47.40 22.74
N LEU A 12 -46.19 -46.30 23.34
CA LEU A 12 -47.39 -46.07 24.16
C LEU A 12 -47.21 -45.97 25.69
N LEU A 13 -47.36 -44.74 26.21
CA LEU A 13 -48.53 -44.35 27.02
C LEU A 13 -48.66 -42.82 27.11
N LEU A 14 -49.91 -42.36 27.01
CA LEU A 14 -50.41 -41.00 26.83
C LEU A 14 -50.75 -40.30 28.16
N ALA A 15 -50.55 -38.97 28.14
CA ALA A 15 -51.41 -37.88 28.67
C ALA A 15 -51.71 -37.72 30.16
N THR A 16 -51.31 -36.57 30.73
CA THR A 16 -52.20 -35.49 31.23
C THR A 16 -51.45 -34.14 31.34
N ALA A 17 -52.14 -33.05 30.92
CA ALA A 17 -51.75 -31.64 31.01
C ALA A 17 -51.92 -31.11 32.46
N SER A 18 -51.29 -30.04 32.95
CA SER A 18 -51.42 -28.64 32.50
C SER A 18 -50.71 -27.67 33.48
N HIS A 19 -50.48 -26.43 33.02
CA HIS A 19 -50.10 -25.18 33.74
C HIS A 19 -48.61 -24.85 33.95
N LEU A 20 -48.03 -24.10 33.00
CA LEU A 20 -47.02 -23.06 33.26
C LEU A 20 -47.17 -21.89 32.24
N PRO A 21 -46.84 -20.65 32.62
CA PRO A 21 -47.32 -19.43 31.96
C PRO A 21 -46.54 -19.07 30.68
N SER A 22 -47.24 -18.41 29.77
CA SER A 22 -46.72 -17.75 28.56
C SER A 22 -45.65 -16.71 28.93
N VAL A 23 -44.39 -16.97 28.57
CA VAL A 23 -43.33 -15.96 28.54
C VAL A 23 -43.27 -15.38 27.12
N ALA A 24 -43.36 -14.06 27.06
CA ALA A 24 -43.37 -13.26 25.84
C ALA A 24 -42.11 -13.49 24.97
N ALA A 25 -42.30 -13.39 23.65
CA ALA A 25 -41.24 -13.40 22.66
C ALA A 25 -40.19 -12.30 22.97
N PRO A 26 -38.89 -12.58 22.84
CA PRO A 26 -37.88 -11.53 22.93
C PRO A 26 -38.09 -10.54 21.78
N GLN A 27 -38.25 -9.28 22.16
CA GLN A 27 -38.21 -8.15 21.23
C GLN A 27 -36.84 -8.09 20.57
N ASP A 28 -36.84 -7.76 19.29
CA ASP A 28 -35.67 -7.57 18.43
C ASP A 28 -34.64 -6.65 19.10
N GLY A 29 -33.61 -7.27 19.68
CA GLY A 29 -32.39 -6.58 20.06
C GLY A 29 -31.65 -6.20 18.79
N GLY A 30 -31.56 -4.90 18.51
CA GLY A 30 -30.75 -4.38 17.41
C GLY A 30 -29.37 -5.01 17.43
N THR A 31 -29.00 -5.62 16.29
CA THR A 31 -27.69 -6.23 16.10
C THR A 31 -26.62 -5.17 16.34
N PRO A 32 -25.61 -5.40 17.21
CA PRO A 32 -24.47 -4.50 17.32
C PRO A 32 -23.86 -4.30 15.92
N ALA A 33 -23.49 -3.06 15.58
CA ALA A 33 -22.74 -2.79 14.37
C ALA A 33 -21.52 -3.73 14.31
N ALA A 34 -21.38 -4.49 13.23
CA ALA A 34 -20.29 -5.45 13.07
C ALA A 34 -18.94 -4.74 13.17
N LYS A 35 -18.03 -5.27 14.00
CA LYS A 35 -16.64 -4.80 14.09
C LYS A 35 -16.00 -4.88 12.69
N PRO A 36 -15.17 -3.91 12.27
CA PRO A 36 -14.39 -4.03 11.03
C PRO A 36 -13.57 -5.32 11.07
N GLN A 37 -13.69 -6.15 10.03
CA GLN A 37 -12.97 -7.42 9.96
C GLN A 37 -11.49 -7.19 9.61
N THR A 38 -10.59 -7.92 10.26
CA THR A 38 -9.16 -7.93 9.88
C THR A 38 -8.92 -8.79 8.64
N ILE A 39 -7.77 -8.65 7.98
CA ILE A 39 -7.41 -9.57 6.87
C ILE A 39 -7.33 -11.01 7.38
N ALA A 40 -6.75 -11.23 8.56
CA ALA A 40 -6.70 -12.56 9.19
C ALA A 40 -8.10 -13.19 9.36
N GLU A 41 -9.11 -12.41 9.78
CA GLU A 41 -10.50 -12.87 9.91
C GLU A 41 -11.12 -13.18 8.54
N ILE A 42 -10.90 -12.31 7.55
CA ILE A 42 -11.38 -12.50 6.16
C ILE A 42 -10.76 -13.77 5.54
N GLN A 43 -9.43 -13.92 5.66
CA GLN A 43 -8.66 -15.07 5.19
C GLN A 43 -9.14 -16.37 5.86
N THR A 44 -9.29 -16.35 7.19
CA THR A 44 -9.76 -17.53 7.94
C THR A 44 -11.16 -17.95 7.50
N ALA A 45 -12.07 -16.99 7.32
CA ALA A 45 -13.43 -17.24 6.83
C ALA A 45 -13.43 -17.78 5.39
N ALA A 46 -12.53 -17.28 4.54
CA ALA A 46 -12.38 -17.72 3.16
C ALA A 46 -11.95 -19.19 3.08
N ILE A 47 -10.93 -19.59 3.84
CA ILE A 47 -10.46 -20.98 3.91
C ILE A 47 -11.53 -21.91 4.51
N ALA A 48 -12.26 -21.45 5.53
CA ALA A 48 -13.29 -22.25 6.17
C ALA A 48 -14.51 -22.50 5.26
N SER A 49 -14.93 -21.49 4.50
CA SER A 49 -16.12 -21.55 3.63
C SER A 49 -15.82 -22.01 2.20
N GLY A 50 -14.56 -21.91 1.76
CA GLY A 50 -14.13 -22.17 0.39
C GLY A 50 -14.46 -21.06 -0.60
N VAL A 51 -14.99 -19.92 -0.13
CA VAL A 51 -15.34 -18.74 -0.93
C VAL A 51 -14.93 -17.47 -0.21
N ALA A 52 -14.52 -16.43 -0.94
CA ALA A 52 -14.30 -15.11 -0.36
C ALA A 52 -15.03 -14.05 -1.16
N GLU A 53 -15.54 -13.04 -0.45
CA GLU A 53 -16.24 -11.94 -1.11
C GLU A 53 -15.29 -11.09 -1.96
N PHE A 54 -14.07 -10.85 -1.48
CA PHE A 54 -13.13 -9.93 -2.10
C PHE A 54 -12.52 -10.43 -3.41
N GLY A 55 -12.38 -11.74 -3.57
CA GLY A 55 -11.49 -12.31 -4.59
C GLY A 55 -11.26 -13.82 -4.46
N TYR A 56 -10.39 -14.35 -5.32
CA TYR A 56 -10.08 -15.78 -5.42
C TYR A 56 -8.79 -16.05 -6.21
N TRP A 57 -8.14 -17.18 -5.95
CA TRP A 57 -7.00 -17.67 -6.72
C TRP A 57 -7.45 -18.63 -7.83
N GLY A 58 -6.92 -18.43 -9.04
CA GLY A 58 -7.19 -19.28 -10.21
C GLY A 58 -8.24 -18.70 -11.17
N THR A 59 -9.06 -19.56 -11.75
CA THR A 59 -9.97 -19.21 -12.86
C THR A 59 -11.46 -19.32 -12.53
N ASP A 60 -11.79 -19.87 -11.37
CA ASP A 60 -13.16 -20.15 -10.95
C ASP A 60 -13.56 -19.23 -9.78
N PRO A 61 -14.36 -18.18 -10.01
CA PRO A 61 -14.77 -17.24 -8.96
C PRO A 61 -15.62 -17.87 -7.85
N ALA A 62 -16.13 -19.09 -8.03
CA ALA A 62 -16.87 -19.81 -7.01
C ALA A 62 -15.97 -20.60 -6.05
N LYS A 63 -14.65 -20.57 -6.23
CA LYS A 63 -13.67 -21.24 -5.36
C LYS A 63 -12.60 -20.25 -4.96
N TYR A 64 -12.48 -20.01 -3.65
CA TYR A 64 -11.41 -19.17 -3.12
C TYR A 64 -10.02 -19.69 -3.52
N THR A 65 -9.82 -21.00 -3.37
CA THR A 65 -8.61 -21.71 -3.75
C THR A 65 -8.86 -22.55 -4.99
N GLY A 66 -8.41 -22.05 -6.14
CA GLY A 66 -8.48 -22.75 -7.43
C GLY A 66 -7.11 -23.00 -8.08
N TRP A 67 -6.05 -22.32 -7.61
CA TRP A 67 -4.71 -22.41 -8.18
C TRP A 67 -3.65 -21.93 -7.18
N THR A 68 -2.71 -22.81 -6.85
CA THR A 68 -1.68 -22.58 -5.82
C THR A 68 -0.28 -22.57 -6.44
N SER A 69 -0.14 -22.03 -7.64
CA SER A 69 1.13 -22.07 -8.40
C SER A 69 1.27 -20.80 -9.23
N HIS A 70 2.32 -20.72 -10.02
CA HIS A 70 2.65 -19.47 -10.69
C HIS A 70 1.72 -19.23 -11.88
N SER A 71 1.78 -18.02 -12.41
CA SER A 71 1.06 -17.61 -13.60
C SER A 71 1.97 -16.81 -14.53
N ASN A 72 1.67 -16.88 -15.81
CA ASN A 72 2.35 -16.14 -16.87
C ASN A 72 1.81 -14.71 -17.01
N ARG A 73 1.40 -14.06 -15.92
CA ARG A 73 0.91 -12.67 -15.94
C ARG A 73 2.03 -11.70 -16.24
N LEU A 74 1.68 -10.55 -16.84
CA LEU A 74 2.63 -9.44 -16.95
C LEU A 74 2.95 -8.90 -15.57
N ILE A 75 4.24 -8.69 -15.30
CA ILE A 75 4.72 -8.29 -13.99
C ILE A 75 5.10 -6.81 -13.95
N PRO A 76 4.60 -6.04 -12.97
CA PRO A 76 4.99 -4.63 -12.77
C PRO A 76 6.49 -4.45 -12.51
N VAL A 77 7.07 -3.41 -13.11
CA VAL A 77 8.47 -2.99 -12.92
C VAL A 77 8.49 -1.52 -12.52
N TYR A 78 9.11 -1.22 -11.38
CA TYR A 78 9.33 0.13 -10.87
C TYR A 78 10.83 0.41 -10.89
N THR A 79 11.25 1.51 -11.51
CA THR A 79 12.67 1.88 -11.59
C THR A 79 12.92 3.28 -11.07
N TYR A 80 14.08 3.52 -10.49
CA TYR A 80 14.47 4.81 -9.89
C TYR A 80 15.90 5.16 -10.31
N GLY A 81 16.17 6.44 -10.53
CA GLY A 81 17.42 6.88 -11.16
C GLY A 81 17.52 6.52 -12.65
N THR A 82 16.40 6.28 -13.32
CA THR A 82 16.36 5.79 -14.71
C THR A 82 15.85 6.82 -15.71
N LYS A 83 14.82 7.61 -15.34
CA LYS A 83 14.25 8.61 -16.25
C LYS A 83 15.31 9.64 -16.64
N GLY A 84 15.56 9.77 -17.94
CA GLY A 84 16.56 10.69 -18.47
C GLY A 84 18.01 10.27 -18.23
N ALA A 85 18.28 9.06 -17.72
CA ALA A 85 19.63 8.57 -17.42
C ALA A 85 20.41 8.09 -18.67
N GLY A 86 19.80 8.17 -19.85
CA GLY A 86 20.43 7.79 -21.13
C GLY A 86 19.89 6.47 -21.70
N ALA A 87 20.36 6.14 -22.91
CA ALA A 87 19.92 4.95 -23.63
C ALA A 87 20.28 3.66 -22.86
N GLY A 88 19.37 2.69 -22.85
CA GLY A 88 19.52 1.42 -22.15
C GLY A 88 19.17 1.48 -20.65
N VAL A 89 19.47 2.61 -19.99
CA VAL A 89 19.14 2.83 -18.56
C VAL A 89 17.69 3.31 -18.40
N ASP A 90 17.26 4.26 -19.24
CA ASP A 90 15.88 4.74 -19.25
C ASP A 90 14.95 3.60 -19.72
N LEU A 91 13.90 3.33 -18.94
CA LEU A 91 12.95 2.24 -19.16
C LEU A 91 12.28 2.31 -20.55
N GLN A 92 12.12 3.52 -21.11
CA GLN A 92 11.59 3.72 -22.46
C GLN A 92 12.49 3.15 -23.56
N SER A 93 13.70 2.71 -23.24
CA SER A 93 14.57 1.96 -24.16
C SER A 93 14.02 0.58 -24.51
N TRP A 94 13.15 0.01 -23.65
CA TRP A 94 12.67 -1.37 -23.73
C TRP A 94 11.15 -1.49 -23.68
N PHE A 95 10.45 -0.40 -23.39
CA PHE A 95 9.00 -0.33 -23.16
C PHE A 95 8.30 0.46 -24.28
N GLY A 96 6.99 0.30 -24.43
CA GLY A 96 6.20 1.02 -25.43
C GLY A 96 6.58 0.65 -26.87
N GLU A 97 6.83 1.65 -27.72
CA GLU A 97 7.21 1.44 -29.13
C GLU A 97 8.54 0.71 -29.31
N ARG A 98 9.37 0.64 -28.26
CA ARG A 98 10.66 -0.08 -28.26
C ARG A 98 10.59 -1.49 -27.67
N SER A 99 9.38 -1.99 -27.41
CA SER A 99 9.18 -3.35 -26.91
C SER A 99 9.86 -4.40 -27.82
N PRO A 100 10.63 -5.34 -27.25
CA PRO A 100 11.21 -6.44 -28.02
C PRO A 100 10.14 -7.37 -28.62
N TYR A 101 8.93 -7.39 -28.06
CA TYR A 101 7.82 -8.23 -28.51
C TYR A 101 7.19 -7.77 -29.83
N ARG A 102 7.57 -6.59 -30.34
CA ARG A 102 7.15 -6.11 -31.67
C ARG A 102 7.93 -6.77 -32.83
N SER A 103 9.01 -7.51 -32.54
CA SER A 103 9.92 -8.03 -33.54
C SER A 103 10.13 -9.54 -33.41
N ALA A 104 9.77 -10.28 -34.47
CA ALA A 104 10.04 -11.71 -34.55
C ALA A 104 11.54 -12.05 -34.46
N GLU A 105 12.39 -11.22 -35.08
CA GLU A 105 13.85 -11.42 -35.03
C GLU A 105 14.38 -11.22 -33.61
N THR A 106 13.88 -10.23 -32.88
CA THR A 106 14.29 -9.97 -31.49
C THR A 106 13.85 -11.11 -30.58
N LEU A 107 12.59 -11.57 -30.69
CA LEU A 107 12.11 -12.70 -29.91
C LEU A 107 12.88 -13.98 -30.21
N GLN A 108 13.25 -14.23 -31.48
CA GLN A 108 14.08 -15.37 -31.83
C GLN A 108 15.49 -15.30 -31.23
N LYS A 109 16.04 -14.10 -31.01
CA LYS A 109 17.30 -13.91 -30.28
C LYS A 109 17.16 -14.17 -28.78
N ILE A 110 16.05 -13.70 -28.17
CA ILE A 110 15.79 -13.88 -26.74
C ILE A 110 15.53 -15.35 -26.39
N TYR A 111 14.68 -16.02 -27.18
CA TYR A 111 14.24 -17.40 -26.91
C TYR A 111 15.06 -18.47 -27.64
N GLY A 112 15.87 -18.12 -28.63
CA GLY A 112 16.51 -19.10 -29.52
C GLY A 112 15.56 -19.77 -30.53
N TYR A 113 14.26 -19.50 -30.43
CA TYR A 113 13.19 -19.89 -31.36
C TYR A 113 12.13 -18.78 -31.37
N LEU A 114 11.21 -18.79 -32.34
CA LEU A 114 10.09 -17.85 -32.35
C LEU A 114 8.89 -18.47 -31.60
N PRO A 115 8.50 -17.96 -30.42
CA PRO A 115 7.36 -18.51 -29.69
C PRO A 115 6.04 -18.25 -30.41
N ASP A 116 5.09 -19.19 -30.32
CA ASP A 116 3.81 -19.09 -31.01
C ASP A 116 3.00 -17.89 -30.50
N ARG A 117 2.41 -17.14 -31.46
CA ARG A 117 1.57 -15.94 -31.24
C ARG A 117 2.08 -14.96 -30.19
N THR A 118 3.40 -14.82 -30.08
CA THR A 118 4.05 -13.94 -29.10
C THR A 118 4.49 -12.60 -29.70
N VAL A 119 4.66 -12.54 -31.03
CA VAL A 119 4.90 -11.26 -31.73
C VAL A 119 3.63 -10.43 -31.70
N ASP A 120 3.70 -9.25 -31.09
CA ASP A 120 2.59 -8.30 -31.03
C ASP A 120 3.08 -6.90 -31.47
N PRO A 121 2.68 -6.41 -32.66
CA PRO A 121 3.03 -5.08 -33.14
C PRO A 121 2.56 -3.93 -32.25
N GLN A 122 1.63 -4.16 -31.31
CA GLN A 122 1.13 -3.20 -30.34
C GLN A 122 1.73 -3.39 -28.95
N ALA A 123 2.64 -4.34 -28.75
CA ALA A 123 3.24 -4.62 -27.45
C ALA A 123 3.80 -3.36 -26.79
N VAL A 124 3.44 -3.13 -25.54
CA VAL A 124 3.99 -2.01 -24.74
C VAL A 124 4.89 -2.50 -23.61
N TRP A 125 4.99 -3.80 -23.37
CA TRP A 125 5.78 -4.41 -22.31
C TRP A 125 7.23 -4.73 -22.74
N MET A 126 8.11 -4.94 -21.77
CA MET A 126 9.48 -5.41 -21.99
C MET A 126 9.60 -6.93 -21.82
N ASP A 127 10.78 -7.49 -22.11
CA ASP A 127 11.15 -8.83 -21.65
C ASP A 127 11.85 -8.76 -20.30
N GLN A 128 11.66 -9.76 -19.46
CA GLN A 128 12.37 -9.90 -18.19
C GLN A 128 13.90 -9.90 -18.34
N THR A 129 14.47 -10.36 -19.47
CA THR A 129 15.91 -10.26 -19.72
C THR A 129 16.42 -8.82 -19.79
N ASN A 130 15.55 -7.85 -20.08
CA ASN A 130 15.96 -6.44 -20.14
C ASN A 130 16.26 -5.85 -18.75
N ILE A 131 15.88 -6.53 -17.66
CA ILE A 131 16.33 -6.15 -16.31
C ILE A 131 17.85 -6.27 -16.19
N PHE A 132 18.47 -7.29 -16.80
CA PHE A 132 19.93 -7.41 -16.91
C PHE A 132 20.51 -6.25 -17.73
N ASP A 133 19.91 -5.94 -18.87
CA ASP A 133 20.37 -4.88 -19.78
C ASP A 133 20.37 -3.50 -19.10
N ILE A 134 19.32 -3.17 -18.33
CA ILE A 134 19.22 -1.92 -17.59
C ILE A 134 20.34 -1.79 -16.56
N GLN A 135 20.61 -2.85 -15.79
CA GLN A 135 21.68 -2.85 -14.79
C GLN A 135 23.06 -2.69 -15.43
N LYS A 136 23.30 -3.41 -16.53
CA LYS A 136 24.55 -3.33 -17.29
C LYS A 136 24.76 -1.94 -17.89
N ALA A 137 23.71 -1.37 -18.50
CA ALA A 137 23.75 -0.02 -19.04
C ALA A 137 23.98 1.02 -17.94
N ALA A 138 23.39 0.84 -16.76
CA ALA A 138 23.56 1.71 -15.60
C ALA A 138 25.01 1.75 -15.13
N ALA A 139 25.65 0.60 -14.97
CA ALA A 139 27.06 0.52 -14.61
C ALA A 139 27.95 1.20 -15.67
N ALA A 140 27.70 0.93 -16.95
CA ALA A 140 28.42 1.57 -18.06
C ALA A 140 28.20 3.09 -18.12
N ALA A 141 27.03 3.57 -17.71
CA ALA A 141 26.70 4.99 -17.59
C ALA A 141 27.32 5.67 -16.34
N GLY A 142 28.10 4.94 -15.54
CA GLY A 142 28.82 5.47 -14.40
C GLY A 142 28.04 5.49 -13.10
N LYS A 143 26.90 4.80 -13.01
CA LYS A 143 26.26 4.52 -11.72
C LYS A 143 27.21 3.70 -10.85
N LYS A 144 27.16 3.92 -9.55
CA LYS A 144 28.03 3.32 -8.53
C LYS A 144 27.32 2.31 -7.66
N HIS A 145 26.00 2.46 -7.49
CA HIS A 145 25.21 1.62 -6.60
C HIS A 145 24.01 1.08 -7.39
N ILE A 146 23.90 -0.24 -7.50
CA ILE A 146 22.80 -0.89 -8.21
C ILE A 146 22.07 -1.80 -7.23
N PHE A 147 20.77 -1.59 -7.11
CA PHE A 147 19.87 -2.38 -6.27
C PHE A 147 18.83 -3.07 -7.14
N LEU A 148 18.65 -4.37 -6.93
CA LEU A 148 17.59 -5.17 -7.51
C LEU A 148 16.74 -5.76 -6.39
N VAL A 149 15.47 -5.36 -6.29
CA VAL A 149 14.54 -5.92 -5.31
C VAL A 149 13.51 -6.78 -6.03
N VAL A 150 13.48 -8.07 -5.72
CA VAL A 150 12.63 -9.06 -6.37
C VAL A 150 11.63 -9.62 -5.37
N PHE A 151 10.38 -9.20 -5.47
CA PHE A 151 9.28 -9.74 -4.69
C PHE A 151 8.78 -11.03 -5.35
N ASP A 152 9.26 -12.18 -4.89
CA ASP A 152 8.91 -13.49 -5.47
C ASP A 152 7.37 -13.66 -5.50
N GLY A 153 6.80 -13.91 -6.67
CA GLY A 153 5.35 -14.11 -6.83
C GLY A 153 4.44 -12.87 -6.67
N MET A 154 4.97 -11.64 -6.56
CA MET A 154 4.17 -10.41 -6.41
C MET A 154 3.66 -9.84 -7.75
N ASP A 155 2.58 -10.40 -8.28
CA ASP A 155 1.88 -9.78 -9.42
C ASP A 155 1.15 -8.47 -9.06
N TRP A 156 0.53 -7.85 -10.07
CA TRP A 156 -0.20 -6.60 -9.89
C TRP A 156 -1.37 -6.74 -8.91
N GLN A 157 -2.04 -7.88 -8.87
CA GLN A 157 -3.17 -8.13 -7.99
C GLN A 157 -2.72 -8.32 -6.54
N THR A 158 -1.60 -9.03 -6.30
CA THR A 158 -0.96 -9.08 -4.99
C THR A 158 -0.54 -7.68 -4.53
N THR A 159 0.05 -6.88 -5.43
CA THR A 159 0.38 -5.46 -5.16
C THR A 159 -0.89 -4.64 -4.87
N GLN A 160 -1.99 -4.90 -5.57
CA GLN A 160 -3.28 -4.25 -5.37
C GLN A 160 -3.88 -4.58 -4.02
N ALA A 161 -3.91 -5.85 -3.62
CA ALA A 161 -4.40 -6.24 -2.30
C ALA A 161 -3.67 -5.50 -1.17
N THR A 162 -2.34 -5.49 -1.22
CA THR A 162 -1.51 -4.79 -0.22
C THR A 162 -1.79 -3.29 -0.23
N ALA A 163 -1.87 -2.68 -1.40
CA ALA A 163 -2.11 -1.25 -1.51
C ALA A 163 -3.50 -0.84 -0.99
N LEU A 164 -4.56 -1.60 -1.32
CA LEU A 164 -5.92 -1.39 -0.82
C LEU A 164 -5.96 -1.48 0.71
N TRP A 165 -5.29 -2.51 1.25
CA TRP A 165 -5.20 -2.73 2.68
C TRP A 165 -4.44 -1.61 3.40
N ASN A 166 -3.30 -1.18 2.87
CA ASN A 166 -2.48 -0.13 3.48
C ASN A 166 -3.16 1.24 3.40
N ARG A 167 -3.87 1.52 2.31
CA ARG A 167 -4.58 2.80 2.10
C ARG A 167 -5.95 2.84 2.74
N LYS A 168 -6.51 1.69 3.12
CA LYS A 168 -7.91 1.52 3.51
C LYS A 168 -8.87 2.20 2.52
N SER A 169 -8.53 2.17 1.24
CA SER A 169 -9.30 2.81 0.16
C SER A 169 -8.99 2.20 -1.20
N VAL A 170 -9.96 2.30 -2.12
CA VAL A 170 -9.82 1.92 -3.53
C VAL A 170 -9.40 3.14 -4.33
N SER A 171 -8.11 3.44 -4.32
CA SER A 171 -7.51 4.61 -4.98
C SER A 171 -7.10 4.37 -6.44
N TYR A 172 -6.94 3.12 -6.85
CA TYR A 172 -6.52 2.76 -8.22
C TYR A 172 -7.09 1.42 -8.71
N ARG A 173 -7.19 1.30 -10.04
CA ARG A 173 -7.63 0.10 -10.76
C ARG A 173 -6.70 -0.31 -11.91
N GLU A 174 -5.72 0.53 -12.20
CA GLU A 174 -4.70 0.33 -13.23
C GLU A 174 -3.45 1.15 -12.88
N GLY A 175 -2.34 0.91 -13.57
CA GLY A 175 -1.10 1.66 -13.42
C GLY A 175 -0.29 1.27 -12.18
N ARG A 176 0.58 2.19 -11.75
CA ARG A 176 1.61 1.97 -10.74
C ARG A 176 1.10 1.79 -9.30
N GLY A 177 -0.13 2.21 -9.01
CA GLY A 177 -0.70 2.23 -7.65
C GLY A 177 -0.08 3.25 -6.70
N ASP A 178 -0.54 3.29 -5.45
CA ASP A 178 -0.19 4.34 -4.47
C ASP A 178 -0.17 3.86 -2.99
N GLY A 179 -0.17 2.55 -2.72
CA GLY A 179 -0.36 2.03 -1.37
C GLY A 179 0.90 1.56 -0.64
N THR A 180 1.99 1.31 -1.35
CA THR A 180 3.31 1.03 -0.75
C THR A 180 4.25 2.23 -0.88
N HIS A 181 5.38 2.21 -0.17
CA HIS A 181 6.45 3.20 -0.34
C HIS A 181 7.02 3.15 -1.76
N PHE A 182 7.37 1.97 -2.28
CA PHE A 182 7.90 1.85 -3.63
C PHE A 182 6.92 2.40 -4.70
N GLN A 183 5.62 2.18 -4.53
CA GLN A 183 4.63 2.73 -5.47
C GLN A 183 4.62 4.26 -5.50
N ARG A 184 4.73 4.93 -4.35
CA ARG A 184 4.61 6.40 -4.23
C ARG A 184 5.91 7.16 -4.41
N TYR A 185 7.03 6.51 -4.11
CA TYR A 185 8.33 7.17 -4.12
C TYR A 185 8.71 7.62 -5.54
N ASP A 186 9.16 8.86 -5.67
CA ASP A 186 9.39 9.49 -6.98
C ASP A 186 10.87 9.64 -7.35
N ALA A 187 11.78 9.44 -6.39
CA ALA A 187 13.24 9.55 -6.61
C ALA A 187 13.64 10.86 -7.31
N ALA A 188 13.18 12.00 -6.78
CA ALA A 188 13.39 13.33 -7.38
C ALA A 188 12.97 13.43 -8.87
N GLY A 189 11.83 12.81 -9.23
CA GLY A 189 11.31 12.80 -10.59
C GLY A 189 11.99 11.81 -11.53
N THR A 190 12.90 10.96 -11.04
CA THR A 190 13.64 9.98 -11.86
C THR A 190 12.99 8.60 -11.90
N SER A 191 11.84 8.44 -11.24
CA SER A 191 11.08 7.18 -11.23
C SER A 191 10.40 6.89 -12.57
N GLN A 192 10.32 5.60 -12.95
CA GLN A 192 9.54 5.11 -14.09
C GLN A 192 8.77 3.85 -13.70
N PHE A 193 7.73 3.54 -14.47
CA PHE A 193 6.87 2.39 -14.29
C PHE A 193 6.64 1.71 -15.64
N GLY A 194 6.72 0.38 -15.65
CA GLY A 194 6.43 -0.46 -16.79
C GLY A 194 6.03 -1.85 -16.34
N PHE A 195 6.06 -2.80 -17.25
CA PHE A 195 5.78 -4.20 -16.96
C PHE A 195 6.39 -5.11 -18.01
N MET A 196 6.58 -6.38 -17.64
CA MET A 196 7.37 -7.33 -18.41
C MET A 196 6.71 -8.70 -18.53
N VAL A 197 7.09 -9.43 -19.58
CA VAL A 197 6.79 -10.85 -19.74
C VAL A 197 7.85 -11.69 -19.05
N THR A 198 7.41 -12.71 -18.31
CA THR A 198 8.28 -13.56 -17.49
C THR A 198 8.40 -14.98 -18.02
N SER A 199 7.80 -15.32 -19.17
CA SER A 199 7.79 -16.69 -19.67
C SER A 199 9.20 -17.27 -19.82
N PRO A 200 9.41 -18.56 -19.45
CA PRO A 200 10.72 -19.18 -19.46
C PRO A 200 11.12 -19.55 -20.91
N HIS A 201 12.32 -20.06 -21.13
CA HIS A 201 12.64 -20.70 -22.41
C HIS A 201 11.77 -21.93 -22.64
N ASN A 202 11.61 -22.80 -21.64
CA ASN A 202 10.75 -23.98 -21.68
C ASN A 202 10.54 -24.58 -20.27
N GLU A 203 9.64 -25.56 -20.16
CA GLU A 203 9.51 -26.46 -19.01
C GLU A 203 9.72 -27.93 -19.43
N GLY A 204 9.74 -28.84 -18.46
CA GLY A 204 9.90 -30.28 -18.70
C GLY A 204 11.30 -30.68 -19.13
N THR A 205 12.32 -29.90 -18.76
CA THR A 205 13.71 -30.30 -18.89
C THR A 205 14.09 -31.24 -17.74
N ASP A 206 14.65 -32.38 -18.09
CA ASP A 206 15.32 -33.33 -17.22
C ASP A 206 16.82 -33.00 -17.16
N ALA A 207 17.40 -33.05 -15.97
CA ALA A 207 18.81 -32.82 -15.75
C ALA A 207 19.41 -33.89 -14.81
N ASP A 208 20.68 -34.20 -15.04
CA ASP A 208 21.52 -34.95 -14.11
C ASP A 208 22.30 -33.93 -13.26
N VAL A 209 21.92 -33.83 -11.99
CA VAL A 209 22.49 -32.87 -11.03
C VAL A 209 23.95 -33.23 -10.70
N ASP A 210 24.28 -34.51 -10.56
CA ASP A 210 25.64 -34.94 -10.22
C ASP A 210 26.64 -34.66 -11.36
N GLN A 211 26.17 -34.75 -12.62
CA GLN A 211 26.96 -34.48 -13.81
C GLN A 211 26.81 -33.05 -14.33
N GLN A 212 25.92 -32.24 -13.74
CA GLN A 212 25.54 -30.91 -14.19
C GLN A 212 25.20 -30.88 -15.68
N LYS A 213 24.32 -31.80 -16.12
CA LYS A 213 24.02 -32.04 -17.53
C LYS A 213 22.53 -32.07 -17.83
N VAL A 214 22.11 -31.32 -18.83
CA VAL A 214 20.75 -31.41 -19.39
C VAL A 214 20.61 -32.69 -20.23
N LEU A 215 19.53 -33.45 -20.00
CA LEU A 215 19.29 -34.75 -20.63
C LEU A 215 18.38 -34.67 -21.86
N ASN A 216 17.51 -33.67 -21.93
CA ASN A 216 16.55 -33.46 -23.02
C ASN A 216 16.44 -31.95 -23.39
N PRO A 217 17.46 -31.36 -24.04
CA PRO A 217 17.48 -29.93 -24.33
C PRO A 217 16.22 -29.42 -25.04
N GLY A 218 15.64 -28.34 -24.51
CA GLY A 218 14.40 -27.74 -25.01
C GLY A 218 13.11 -28.27 -24.39
N GLY A 219 13.20 -29.28 -23.51
CA GLY A 219 12.10 -29.82 -22.70
C GLY A 219 10.85 -30.23 -23.48
N THR A 220 9.68 -30.13 -22.84
CA THR A 220 8.41 -30.63 -23.40
C THR A 220 7.49 -29.52 -23.86
N VAL A 221 7.46 -28.37 -23.18
CA VAL A 221 6.62 -27.24 -23.52
C VAL A 221 7.46 -25.97 -23.56
N ARG A 222 7.35 -25.23 -24.67
CA ARG A 222 8.07 -23.97 -24.90
C ARG A 222 7.38 -22.81 -24.18
N GLY A 223 8.13 -21.79 -23.77
CA GLY A 223 7.54 -20.56 -23.28
C GLY A 223 6.99 -19.67 -24.40
N GLY A 224 6.41 -18.55 -23.99
CA GLY A 224 5.80 -17.55 -24.87
C GLY A 224 4.67 -16.82 -24.17
N TYR A 225 4.26 -15.68 -24.71
CA TYR A 225 3.20 -14.85 -24.16
C TYR A 225 2.30 -14.30 -25.25
N SER A 226 1.03 -14.69 -25.24
CA SER A 226 0.00 -14.24 -26.18
C SER A 226 -0.89 -13.19 -25.51
N ALA A 227 -0.66 -11.93 -25.82
CA ALA A 227 -1.47 -10.83 -25.28
C ALA A 227 -2.95 -10.92 -25.67
N ALA A 228 -3.25 -11.50 -26.83
CA ALA A 228 -4.64 -11.77 -27.26
C ALA A 228 -5.39 -12.72 -26.31
N ALA A 229 -4.68 -13.62 -25.63
CA ALA A 229 -5.27 -14.55 -24.64
C ALA A 229 -5.15 -13.99 -23.22
N ALA A 230 -4.00 -13.41 -22.89
CA ALA A 230 -3.59 -13.06 -21.53
C ALA A 230 -3.91 -11.61 -21.11
N GLY A 231 -4.16 -10.71 -22.06
CA GLY A 231 -4.23 -9.26 -21.82
C GLY A 231 -2.96 -8.53 -22.30
N ALA A 232 -3.05 -7.22 -22.46
CA ALA A 232 -1.93 -6.35 -22.87
C ALA A 232 -1.32 -5.59 -21.69
N ALA A 233 -1.97 -5.59 -20.53
CA ALA A 233 -1.50 -4.99 -19.29
C ALA A 233 -1.74 -5.91 -18.06
N PRO A 234 -1.00 -5.73 -16.95
CA PRO A 234 -1.13 -6.56 -15.75
C PRO A 234 -2.53 -6.57 -15.10
N TRP A 235 -3.29 -5.49 -15.27
CA TRP A 235 -4.63 -5.31 -14.70
C TRP A 235 -5.76 -5.72 -15.65
N ASP A 236 -5.43 -6.14 -16.88
CA ASP A 236 -6.45 -6.57 -17.84
C ASP A 236 -7.15 -7.84 -17.36
N VAL A 237 -8.43 -7.95 -17.69
CA VAL A 237 -9.14 -9.22 -17.59
C VAL A 237 -8.77 -10.06 -18.81
N PRO A 238 -8.11 -11.22 -18.63
CA PRO A 238 -7.68 -12.05 -19.76
C PRO A 238 -8.88 -12.59 -20.54
N ALA A 239 -8.75 -12.64 -21.87
CA ALA A 239 -9.76 -13.26 -22.74
C ALA A 239 -9.85 -14.78 -22.53
N ASP A 240 -8.75 -15.40 -22.09
CA ASP A 240 -8.68 -16.79 -21.65
C ASP A 240 -7.91 -16.88 -20.32
N PRO A 241 -8.59 -16.79 -19.16
CA PRO A 241 -7.93 -16.90 -17.87
C PRO A 241 -7.15 -18.21 -17.67
N GLY A 242 -7.58 -19.30 -18.32
CA GLY A 242 -6.90 -20.59 -18.27
C GLY A 242 -5.53 -20.57 -18.94
N TYR A 243 -5.34 -19.72 -19.95
CA TYR A 243 -4.05 -19.54 -20.62
C TYR A 243 -2.97 -19.20 -19.60
N LEU A 244 -3.17 -18.19 -18.74
CA LEU A 244 -2.17 -17.71 -17.78
C LEU A 244 -1.59 -18.80 -16.86
N ILE A 245 -2.28 -19.92 -16.67
CA ILE A 245 -1.87 -21.06 -15.84
C ILE A 245 -1.58 -22.33 -16.64
N GLY A 246 -1.31 -22.20 -17.95
CA GLY A 246 -0.99 -23.32 -18.85
C GLY A 246 -2.18 -24.24 -19.18
N LYS A 247 -3.41 -23.81 -18.90
CA LYS A 247 -4.66 -24.58 -19.08
C LYS A 247 -5.66 -23.85 -19.99
N GLY A 248 -5.16 -23.18 -21.01
CA GLY A 248 -5.98 -22.41 -21.95
C GLY A 248 -6.96 -23.28 -22.76
N ARG A 249 -7.88 -22.60 -23.44
CA ARG A 249 -8.78 -23.19 -24.44
C ARG A 249 -7.97 -23.81 -25.58
N SER A 250 -8.61 -24.73 -26.32
CA SER A 250 -7.96 -25.47 -27.41
C SER A 250 -7.43 -24.59 -28.54
N ASP A 251 -7.96 -23.37 -28.70
CA ASP A 251 -7.52 -22.40 -29.68
C ASP A 251 -6.42 -21.46 -29.17
N SER A 252 -6.12 -21.43 -27.87
CA SER A 252 -4.99 -20.68 -27.29
C SER A 252 -3.66 -21.40 -27.54
N PRO A 253 -2.54 -20.68 -27.74
CA PRO A 253 -1.24 -21.33 -27.88
C PRO A 253 -0.84 -22.01 -26.56
N GLN A 254 -0.26 -23.20 -26.65
CA GLN A 254 0.32 -23.87 -25.49
C GLN A 254 1.62 -23.17 -25.09
N HIS A 255 1.83 -22.97 -23.79
CA HIS A 255 3.06 -22.39 -23.28
C HIS A 255 3.39 -22.90 -21.87
N ALA A 256 4.66 -22.77 -21.51
CA ALA A 256 5.14 -22.86 -20.14
C ALA A 256 4.94 -21.52 -19.41
N TYR A 257 4.67 -21.58 -18.11
CA TYR A 257 4.84 -20.43 -17.20
C TYR A 257 6.10 -20.64 -16.37
N THR A 258 6.74 -19.56 -15.95
CA THR A 258 8.07 -19.62 -15.34
C THR A 258 8.00 -20.11 -13.89
N ASP A 259 9.09 -20.69 -13.42
CA ASP A 259 9.40 -20.81 -12.01
C ASP A 259 10.38 -19.70 -11.57
N SER A 260 10.61 -19.56 -10.27
CA SER A 260 11.52 -18.54 -9.71
C SER A 260 12.98 -18.65 -10.19
N SER A 261 13.43 -19.85 -10.55
CA SER A 261 14.82 -20.06 -10.99
C SER A 261 15.08 -19.48 -12.38
N SER A 262 14.23 -19.80 -13.35
CA SER A 262 14.37 -19.33 -14.73
C SER A 262 14.05 -17.83 -14.88
N SER A 263 13.11 -17.32 -14.09
CA SER A 263 12.77 -15.89 -14.06
C SER A 263 13.90 -15.05 -13.44
N ALA A 264 14.44 -15.46 -12.29
CA ALA A 264 15.55 -14.77 -11.65
C ALA A 264 16.80 -14.83 -12.52
N SER A 265 17.11 -15.98 -13.13
CA SER A 265 18.21 -16.12 -14.10
C SER A 265 18.03 -15.19 -15.32
N SER A 266 16.80 -14.94 -15.76
CA SER A 266 16.53 -13.97 -16.82
C SER A 266 16.92 -12.55 -16.39
N MET A 267 16.61 -12.16 -15.15
CA MET A 267 16.93 -10.83 -14.61
C MET A 267 18.42 -10.64 -14.29
N THR A 268 19.13 -11.70 -13.90
CA THR A 268 20.51 -11.63 -13.44
C THR A 268 21.53 -12.03 -14.50
N ALA A 269 21.21 -12.93 -15.42
CA ALA A 269 22.11 -13.40 -16.48
C ALA A 269 21.69 -12.96 -17.90
N GLY A 270 20.52 -12.35 -18.05
CA GLY A 270 20.08 -11.77 -19.33
C GLY A 270 19.72 -12.80 -20.41
N ILE A 271 19.37 -14.02 -19.99
CA ILE A 271 19.02 -15.13 -20.89
C ILE A 271 17.70 -15.78 -20.47
N LYS A 272 16.92 -16.28 -21.43
CA LYS A 272 15.85 -17.22 -21.13
C LYS A 272 16.44 -18.61 -20.91
N THR A 273 16.01 -19.28 -19.84
CA THR A 273 16.40 -20.67 -19.54
C THR A 273 15.19 -21.52 -19.14
N PHE A 274 15.39 -22.81 -18.91
CA PHE A 274 14.33 -23.75 -18.56
C PHE A 274 13.94 -23.66 -17.08
N ASN A 275 12.68 -23.98 -16.76
CA ASN A 275 12.25 -24.06 -15.37
C ASN A 275 13.11 -25.03 -14.56
N GLY A 276 13.65 -24.57 -13.45
CA GLY A 276 14.58 -25.31 -12.59
C GLY A 276 16.06 -24.94 -12.77
N ALA A 277 16.43 -24.19 -13.82
CA ALA A 277 17.82 -23.78 -14.04
C ALA A 277 18.22 -22.55 -13.23
N ILE A 278 19.44 -22.56 -12.70
CA ILE A 278 20.09 -21.40 -12.05
C ILE A 278 21.28 -20.97 -12.92
N ASN A 279 21.13 -19.83 -13.61
CA ASN A 279 22.15 -19.18 -14.45
C ASN A 279 22.85 -20.10 -15.46
N VAL A 280 22.18 -21.13 -15.94
CA VAL A 280 22.65 -21.92 -17.09
C VAL A 280 21.77 -21.63 -18.30
N ASP A 281 22.34 -21.73 -19.50
CA ASP A 281 21.56 -21.63 -20.74
C ASP A 281 20.66 -22.86 -20.96
N ALA A 282 19.88 -22.85 -22.04
CA ALA A 282 18.97 -23.95 -22.37
C ALA A 282 19.67 -25.30 -22.63
N ALA A 283 21.01 -25.32 -22.79
CA ALA A 283 21.83 -26.51 -22.92
C ALA A 283 22.55 -26.90 -21.61
N GLY A 284 22.33 -26.16 -20.52
CA GLY A 284 22.95 -26.39 -19.22
C GLY A 284 24.36 -25.80 -19.09
N GLN A 285 24.78 -24.90 -19.97
CA GLN A 285 26.08 -24.24 -19.85
C GLN A 285 26.00 -23.01 -18.92
N PRO A 286 26.93 -22.84 -17.97
CA PRO A 286 26.97 -21.67 -17.09
C PRO A 286 27.03 -20.34 -17.85
N VAL A 287 26.28 -19.33 -17.38
CA VAL A 287 26.23 -17.97 -17.92
C VAL A 287 26.46 -16.95 -16.81
N SER A 288 27.45 -16.09 -17.01
CA SER A 288 27.80 -15.04 -16.05
C SER A 288 26.63 -14.09 -15.78
N THR A 289 26.33 -13.91 -14.49
CA THR A 289 25.38 -12.91 -14.00
C THR A 289 25.97 -11.49 -14.01
N ILE A 290 25.10 -10.49 -13.83
CA ILE A 290 25.49 -9.10 -13.61
C ILE A 290 26.41 -8.96 -12.40
N ALA A 291 26.21 -9.75 -11.35
CA ALA A 291 27.10 -9.75 -10.19
C ALA A 291 28.51 -10.21 -10.56
N HIS A 292 28.67 -11.24 -11.38
CA HIS A 292 29.99 -11.64 -11.88
C HIS A 292 30.66 -10.53 -12.69
N VAL A 293 29.92 -9.96 -13.66
CA VAL A 293 30.43 -8.88 -14.53
C VAL A 293 30.92 -7.70 -13.70
N LEU A 294 30.13 -7.26 -12.71
CA LEU A 294 30.49 -6.13 -11.86
C LEU A 294 31.62 -6.48 -10.88
N GLN A 295 31.65 -7.69 -10.34
CA GLN A 295 32.70 -8.11 -9.42
C GLN A 295 34.06 -8.21 -10.12
N GLU A 296 34.11 -8.65 -11.38
CA GLU A 296 35.31 -8.61 -12.22
C GLU A 296 35.82 -7.17 -12.44
N GLU A 297 34.92 -6.19 -12.45
CA GLU A 297 35.25 -4.77 -12.49
C GLU A 297 35.59 -4.17 -11.11
N GLY A 298 35.66 -5.00 -10.05
CA GLY A 298 36.01 -4.60 -8.70
C GLY A 298 34.86 -4.00 -7.89
N TRP A 299 33.60 -4.27 -8.26
CA TRP A 299 32.45 -3.95 -7.42
C TRP A 299 32.31 -4.98 -6.30
N LEU A 300 31.78 -4.56 -5.15
CA LEU A 300 31.29 -5.50 -4.15
C LEU A 300 29.88 -5.97 -4.54
N VAL A 301 29.58 -7.26 -4.32
CA VAL A 301 28.29 -7.84 -4.71
C VAL A 301 27.65 -8.60 -3.55
N GLY A 302 26.33 -8.53 -3.42
CA GLY A 302 25.63 -9.26 -2.37
C GLY A 302 24.17 -9.61 -2.66
N ALA A 303 23.65 -10.53 -1.86
CA ALA A 303 22.26 -10.98 -1.90
C ALA A 303 21.67 -11.07 -0.48
N VAL A 304 20.43 -10.63 -0.32
CA VAL A 304 19.65 -10.70 0.92
C VAL A 304 18.29 -11.32 0.62
N SER A 305 17.81 -12.25 1.45
CA SER A 305 16.53 -12.92 1.22
C SER A 305 15.78 -13.24 2.52
N SER A 306 14.46 -13.10 2.54
CA SER A 306 13.60 -13.57 3.66
C SER A 306 13.40 -15.09 3.67
N VAL A 307 13.77 -15.79 2.59
CA VAL A 307 13.70 -17.26 2.45
C VAL A 307 15.13 -17.85 2.48
N PRO A 308 15.32 -19.17 2.38
CA PRO A 308 16.64 -19.79 2.47
C PRO A 308 17.69 -19.17 1.55
N ILE A 309 18.93 -19.06 2.04
CA ILE A 309 20.04 -18.39 1.34
C ILE A 309 20.33 -18.90 -0.08
N SER A 310 20.01 -20.17 -0.37
CA SER A 310 20.15 -20.79 -1.70
C SER A 310 18.83 -21.11 -2.36
N HIS A 311 17.73 -20.50 -1.91
CA HIS A 311 16.50 -20.47 -2.71
C HIS A 311 16.79 -19.89 -4.10
N ALA A 312 15.90 -20.17 -5.06
CA ALA A 312 16.19 -19.95 -6.46
C ALA A 312 16.59 -18.52 -6.82
N THR A 313 15.89 -17.52 -6.30
CA THR A 313 16.17 -16.11 -6.59
C THR A 313 17.54 -15.67 -6.04
N PRO A 314 17.87 -15.84 -4.74
CA PRO A 314 19.19 -15.43 -4.22
C PRO A 314 20.32 -16.30 -4.80
N ALA A 315 20.06 -17.57 -5.12
CA ALA A 315 20.99 -18.40 -5.86
C ALA A 315 21.27 -17.84 -7.27
N ALA A 316 20.23 -17.39 -7.99
CA ALA A 316 20.36 -16.79 -9.30
C ALA A 316 21.13 -15.45 -9.31
N ALA A 317 21.38 -14.83 -8.15
CA ALA A 317 22.32 -13.72 -8.08
C ALA A 317 23.74 -14.10 -8.55
N TYR A 318 24.16 -15.36 -8.35
CA TYR A 318 25.57 -15.73 -8.49
C TYR A 318 25.89 -17.21 -8.77
N ALA A 319 25.11 -18.17 -8.28
CA ALA A 319 25.45 -19.60 -8.44
C ALA A 319 25.15 -20.12 -9.86
N HIS A 320 25.69 -21.29 -10.20
CA HIS A 320 25.33 -22.00 -11.43
C HIS A 320 24.90 -23.42 -11.09
N ASN A 321 23.71 -23.83 -11.53
CA ASN A 321 23.29 -25.22 -11.41
C ASN A 321 22.19 -25.56 -12.43
N VAL A 322 22.20 -26.79 -12.94
CA VAL A 322 21.11 -27.30 -13.78
C VAL A 322 19.82 -27.59 -13.00
N SER A 323 19.87 -27.54 -11.66
CA SER A 323 18.72 -27.72 -10.77
C SER A 323 18.73 -26.72 -9.61
N ARG A 324 17.61 -26.04 -9.40
CA ARG A 324 17.35 -25.16 -8.26
C ARG A 324 17.27 -25.90 -6.91
N ASP A 325 17.09 -27.21 -6.94
CA ASP A 325 16.94 -28.02 -5.74
C ASP A 325 18.28 -28.46 -5.13
N ASP A 326 19.41 -28.20 -5.80
CA ASP A 326 20.75 -28.53 -5.30
C ASP A 326 21.28 -27.48 -4.29
N TYR A 327 20.53 -27.29 -3.22
CA TYR A 327 20.68 -26.19 -2.28
C TYR A 327 22.07 -26.09 -1.63
N GLN A 328 22.70 -27.20 -1.27
CA GLN A 328 24.02 -27.18 -0.63
C GLN A 328 25.09 -26.73 -1.61
N ASP A 329 25.08 -27.19 -2.86
CA ASP A 329 26.06 -26.77 -3.87
C ASP A 329 25.81 -25.37 -4.39
N LEU A 330 24.54 -24.95 -4.51
CA LEU A 330 24.19 -23.55 -4.75
C LEU A 330 24.78 -22.64 -3.66
N THR A 331 24.69 -23.02 -2.39
CA THR A 331 25.33 -22.28 -1.29
C THR A 331 26.85 -22.29 -1.39
N ARG A 332 27.47 -23.41 -1.79
CA ARG A 332 28.92 -23.47 -2.00
C ARG A 332 29.37 -22.46 -3.05
N ASP A 333 28.67 -22.36 -4.17
CA ASP A 333 28.91 -21.33 -5.18
C ASP A 333 28.77 -19.90 -4.62
N LEU A 334 27.70 -19.63 -3.88
CA LEU A 334 27.45 -18.32 -3.25
C LEU A 334 28.58 -17.92 -2.28
N LEU A 335 29.19 -18.88 -1.60
CA LEU A 335 30.30 -18.68 -0.65
C LEU A 335 31.69 -18.77 -1.29
N GLY A 336 31.78 -19.17 -2.56
CA GLY A 336 33.04 -19.44 -3.24
C GLY A 336 33.80 -20.64 -2.67
N LEU A 337 33.06 -21.66 -2.28
CA LEU A 337 33.53 -23.01 -1.92
C LEU A 337 33.37 -23.94 -3.14
N PRO A 338 34.13 -25.06 -3.22
CA PRO A 338 33.97 -26.02 -4.31
C PRO A 338 32.55 -26.61 -4.34
N SER A 339 31.88 -26.51 -5.47
CA SER A 339 30.55 -27.10 -5.73
C SER A 339 30.64 -28.18 -6.80
N VAL A 340 29.54 -28.90 -7.04
CA VAL A 340 29.43 -29.83 -8.18
C VAL A 340 29.58 -29.14 -9.54
N ALA A 341 29.15 -27.88 -9.67
CA ALA A 341 29.31 -27.09 -10.89
C ALA A 341 30.72 -26.51 -11.05
N HIS A 342 31.39 -26.19 -9.93
CA HIS A 342 32.73 -25.60 -9.90
C HIS A 342 33.73 -26.35 -9.00
N PRO A 343 34.02 -27.64 -9.27
CA PRO A 343 34.75 -28.50 -8.32
C PRO A 343 36.25 -28.20 -8.23
N GLN A 344 36.89 -27.68 -9.30
CA GLN A 344 38.33 -27.37 -9.30
C GLN A 344 38.63 -25.87 -9.19
N GLN A 345 37.75 -25.02 -9.70
CA GLN A 345 37.90 -23.57 -9.70
C GLN A 345 36.63 -22.97 -9.12
N PRO A 346 36.48 -22.97 -7.77
CA PRO A 346 35.33 -22.37 -7.12
C PRO A 346 35.14 -20.92 -7.57
N LEU A 347 33.89 -20.48 -7.67
CA LEU A 347 33.59 -19.08 -7.93
C LEU A 347 34.21 -18.19 -6.83
N PRO A 348 34.45 -16.89 -7.11
CA PRO A 348 34.93 -15.98 -6.08
C PRO A 348 34.03 -15.94 -4.84
N GLY A 349 32.70 -16.04 -5.03
CA GLY A 349 31.65 -15.94 -4.02
C GLY A 349 31.18 -14.49 -3.82
N LEU A 350 29.99 -14.32 -3.27
CA LEU A 350 29.41 -13.00 -2.91
C LEU A 350 30.17 -12.35 -1.75
N ASP A 351 30.23 -11.03 -1.72
CA ASP A 351 30.83 -10.28 -0.61
C ASP A 351 29.89 -10.18 0.60
N VAL A 352 28.58 -10.22 0.36
CA VAL A 352 27.55 -10.32 1.39
C VAL A 352 26.49 -11.34 0.98
N ILE A 353 26.15 -12.26 1.87
CA ILE A 353 24.98 -13.11 1.75
C ILE A 353 24.25 -13.18 3.09
N ILE A 354 22.96 -12.88 3.12
CA ILE A 354 22.16 -12.90 4.35
C ILE A 354 20.80 -13.50 4.02
N GLY A 355 20.39 -14.56 4.71
CA GLY A 355 19.07 -15.16 4.45
C GLY A 355 18.64 -16.19 5.46
N GLY A 356 17.54 -16.86 5.12
CA GLY A 356 16.93 -17.93 5.89
C GLY A 356 17.66 -19.27 5.76
N GLY A 357 16.99 -20.33 6.19
CA GLY A 357 17.37 -21.74 6.04
C GLY A 357 17.85 -22.39 7.34
N PHE A 358 18.11 -21.60 8.38
CA PHE A 358 18.57 -22.11 9.66
C PHE A 358 17.54 -23.06 10.28
N GLY A 359 18.04 -24.16 10.84
CA GLY A 359 17.22 -25.18 11.51
C GLY A 359 16.45 -26.13 10.58
N ALA A 360 16.29 -25.81 9.29
CA ALA A 360 15.66 -26.72 8.33
C ALA A 360 16.59 -27.91 8.05
N ARG A 361 16.08 -29.13 8.25
CA ARG A 361 16.89 -30.36 8.20
C ARG A 361 16.30 -31.44 7.30
N ALA A 362 17.17 -32.19 6.63
CA ALA A 362 16.79 -33.36 5.84
C ALA A 362 17.72 -34.54 6.12
N LYS A 363 17.16 -35.75 6.00
CA LYS A 363 17.90 -37.01 6.09
C LYS A 363 18.63 -37.29 4.78
N GLN A 364 19.67 -38.11 4.83
CA GLN A 364 20.46 -38.46 3.66
C GLN A 364 19.61 -38.92 2.46
N ALA A 365 18.65 -39.82 2.68
CA ALA A 365 17.83 -40.38 1.61
C ALA A 365 16.96 -39.32 0.89
N ASP A 366 16.42 -38.37 1.65
CA ASP A 366 15.57 -37.29 1.10
C ASP A 366 16.41 -36.24 0.38
N GLY A 367 17.56 -35.89 0.96
CA GLY A 367 18.47 -34.92 0.36
C GLY A 367 19.13 -35.44 -0.91
N VAL A 368 19.62 -36.68 -0.92
CA VAL A 368 20.23 -37.28 -2.13
C VAL A 368 19.24 -37.32 -3.31
N LYS A 369 17.96 -37.56 -3.03
CA LYS A 369 16.92 -37.58 -4.07
C LYS A 369 16.72 -36.22 -4.73
N LYS A 370 16.92 -35.11 -3.99
CA LYS A 370 16.65 -33.75 -4.47
C LYS A 370 17.91 -33.02 -4.94
N GLN A 371 19.01 -33.17 -4.20
CA GLN A 371 20.23 -32.38 -4.38
C GLN A 371 21.37 -33.17 -5.03
N GLY A 372 21.25 -34.49 -5.18
CA GLY A 372 22.33 -35.33 -5.73
C GLY A 372 23.15 -36.07 -4.67
N GLN A 373 24.07 -36.93 -5.11
CA GLN A 373 24.76 -37.91 -4.28
C GLN A 373 25.71 -37.28 -3.25
N ASN A 374 26.17 -36.06 -3.48
CA ASN A 374 27.09 -35.34 -2.60
C ASN A 374 26.38 -34.56 -1.47
N PHE A 375 25.05 -34.63 -1.38
CA PHE A 375 24.30 -34.09 -0.25
C PHE A 375 24.81 -34.64 1.09
N VAL A 376 24.92 -33.76 2.08
CA VAL A 376 25.30 -34.12 3.45
C VAL A 376 24.10 -34.00 4.39
N GLU A 377 23.74 -35.09 5.06
CA GLU A 377 22.68 -35.10 6.08
C GLU A 377 22.87 -34.00 7.15
N GLY A 378 21.78 -33.33 7.49
CA GLY A 378 21.79 -32.20 8.40
C GLY A 378 20.99 -31.03 7.85
N HIS A 379 21.58 -29.83 7.87
CA HIS A 379 20.95 -28.63 7.34
C HIS A 379 20.76 -28.73 5.82
N VAL A 380 19.54 -28.40 5.36
CA VAL A 380 19.15 -28.53 3.94
C VAL A 380 19.95 -27.60 3.04
N TYR A 381 20.22 -26.37 3.52
CA TYR A 381 20.71 -25.28 2.67
C TYR A 381 22.20 -24.96 2.88
N LEU A 382 22.76 -25.27 4.04
CA LEU A 382 24.17 -24.96 4.36
C LEU A 382 24.66 -25.96 5.41
N THR A 383 25.66 -26.77 5.06
CA THR A 383 26.21 -27.74 6.01
C THR A 383 27.00 -27.05 7.12
N ASP A 384 27.09 -27.68 8.30
CA ASP A 384 27.92 -27.18 9.40
C ASP A 384 29.40 -27.08 8.98
N GLN A 385 29.86 -28.00 8.12
CA GLN A 385 31.23 -28.00 7.59
C GLN A 385 31.48 -26.83 6.63
N ASP A 386 30.53 -26.55 5.73
CA ASP A 386 30.63 -25.44 4.78
C ASP A 386 30.56 -24.09 5.53
N LEU A 387 29.69 -23.98 6.53
CA LEU A 387 29.63 -22.82 7.42
C LEU A 387 30.97 -22.60 8.14
N GLN A 388 31.54 -23.66 8.72
CA GLN A 388 32.83 -23.58 9.37
C GLN A 388 33.95 -23.19 8.40
N ALA A 389 33.97 -23.76 7.19
CA ALA A 389 34.96 -23.47 6.16
C ALA A 389 34.88 -22.02 5.63
N ALA A 390 33.68 -21.45 5.59
CA ALA A 390 33.47 -20.07 5.17
C ALA A 390 33.91 -19.04 6.24
N ASP A 391 33.89 -19.42 7.52
CA ASP A 391 34.14 -18.50 8.65
C ASP A 391 35.62 -18.07 8.77
N VAL A 392 35.85 -16.76 8.92
CA VAL A 392 37.18 -16.17 9.19
C VAL A 392 37.89 -16.76 10.41
N GLN A 393 37.15 -17.22 11.43
CA GLN A 393 37.71 -17.86 12.60
C GLN A 393 38.38 -19.20 12.26
N SER A 394 37.96 -19.85 11.18
CA SER A 394 38.53 -21.10 10.65
C SER A 394 39.45 -20.87 9.45
N GLY A 395 39.78 -19.62 9.13
CA GLY A 395 40.60 -19.26 7.96
C GLY A 395 39.82 -18.98 6.67
N GLY A 396 38.49 -18.95 6.73
CA GLY A 396 37.60 -18.58 5.63
C GLY A 396 37.53 -17.06 5.38
N LYS A 397 36.59 -16.64 4.53
CA LYS A 397 36.44 -15.25 4.06
C LYS A 397 35.37 -14.44 4.82
N TYR A 398 34.45 -15.11 5.51
CA TYR A 398 33.21 -14.52 6.01
C TYR A 398 33.26 -14.30 7.53
N THR A 399 32.94 -13.10 7.96
CA THR A 399 32.44 -12.88 9.31
C THR A 399 31.00 -13.36 9.34
N THR A 400 30.70 -14.29 10.24
CA THR A 400 29.41 -14.98 10.28
C THR A 400 28.51 -14.40 11.37
N ALA A 401 27.21 -14.36 11.10
CA ALA A 401 26.15 -14.19 12.08
C ALA A 401 25.14 -15.32 11.86
N VAL A 402 24.94 -16.15 12.87
CA VAL A 402 24.05 -17.30 12.80
C VAL A 402 23.02 -17.18 13.90
N ARG A 403 21.76 -17.48 13.59
CA ARG A 403 20.71 -17.53 14.61
C ARG A 403 21.18 -18.38 15.79
N SER A 404 21.10 -17.81 16.99
CA SER A 404 21.63 -18.41 18.21
C SER A 404 20.65 -18.24 19.37
N ALA A 405 20.48 -19.31 20.16
CA ALA A 405 19.51 -19.32 21.24
C ALA A 405 19.76 -18.18 22.25
N GLY A 406 18.73 -17.37 22.51
CA GLY A 406 18.76 -16.24 23.45
C GLY A 406 19.57 -15.02 22.98
N VAL A 407 20.01 -14.98 21.73
CA VAL A 407 20.73 -13.85 21.14
C VAL A 407 19.81 -13.14 20.16
N ASP A 408 19.62 -11.84 20.38
CA ASP A 408 18.85 -10.99 19.46
C ASP A 408 19.48 -10.99 18.06
N GLY A 409 18.69 -11.36 17.05
CA GLY A 409 19.16 -11.57 15.68
C GLY A 409 19.69 -10.29 15.04
N THR A 410 19.02 -9.17 15.30
CA THR A 410 19.43 -7.83 14.83
C THR A 410 20.75 -7.42 15.45
N VAL A 411 20.90 -7.59 16.76
CA VAL A 411 22.15 -7.27 17.45
C VAL A 411 23.30 -8.13 16.93
N ALA A 412 23.09 -9.43 16.77
CA ALA A 412 24.09 -10.34 16.23
C ALA A 412 24.53 -9.94 14.82
N LEU A 413 23.56 -9.69 13.93
CA LEU A 413 23.82 -9.32 12.54
C LEU A 413 24.54 -7.98 12.43
N ASN A 414 24.08 -6.94 13.13
CA ASN A 414 24.70 -5.62 13.09
C ASN A 414 26.13 -5.64 13.66
N THR A 415 26.37 -6.45 14.70
CA THR A 415 27.72 -6.63 15.25
C THR A 415 28.65 -7.26 14.22
N ALA A 416 28.19 -8.32 13.55
CA ALA A 416 28.95 -8.98 12.50
C ALA A 416 29.18 -8.07 11.29
N ALA A 417 28.17 -7.32 10.85
CA ALA A 417 28.28 -6.36 9.75
C ALA A 417 29.27 -5.23 10.05
N ALA A 418 29.23 -4.64 11.25
CA ALA A 418 30.20 -3.64 11.67
C ALA A 418 31.63 -4.20 11.71
N ALA A 419 31.81 -5.42 12.21
CA ALA A 419 33.09 -6.10 12.20
C ALA A 419 33.58 -6.39 10.78
N ALA A 420 32.70 -6.85 9.89
CA ALA A 420 33.00 -7.16 8.50
C ALA A 420 33.41 -5.92 7.70
N ALA A 421 32.69 -4.81 7.88
CA ALA A 421 33.02 -3.52 7.28
C ALA A 421 34.40 -3.02 7.78
N THR A 422 34.65 -3.08 9.09
CA THR A 422 35.90 -2.59 9.69
C THR A 422 37.11 -3.43 9.30
N LYS A 423 36.97 -4.75 9.34
CA LYS A 423 38.06 -5.70 9.02
C LYS A 423 38.19 -5.99 7.52
N LYS A 424 37.28 -5.45 6.71
CA LYS A 424 37.19 -5.67 5.25
C LYS A 424 37.03 -7.16 4.87
N THR A 425 36.33 -7.92 5.71
CA THR A 425 35.96 -9.32 5.47
C THR A 425 34.57 -9.41 4.85
N ARG A 426 34.20 -10.55 4.27
CA ARG A 426 32.84 -10.76 3.75
C ARG A 426 31.85 -11.00 4.88
N LEU A 427 30.54 -10.94 4.60
CA LEU A 427 29.49 -11.17 5.59
C LEU A 427 28.59 -12.35 5.19
N LEU A 428 28.40 -13.30 6.09
CA LEU A 428 27.42 -14.38 5.96
C LEU A 428 26.44 -14.30 7.14
N GLY A 429 25.16 -14.07 6.85
CA GLY A 429 24.06 -14.15 7.81
C GLY A 429 23.19 -15.38 7.54
N PHE A 430 23.04 -16.26 8.51
CA PHE A 430 22.22 -17.48 8.39
C PHE A 430 21.19 -17.56 9.52
N PHE A 431 19.95 -17.21 9.17
CA PHE A 431 18.81 -17.06 10.06
C PHE A 431 17.64 -17.92 9.58
N GLY A 432 16.45 -17.73 10.16
CA GLY A 432 15.22 -18.41 9.80
C GLY A 432 14.65 -19.33 10.89
N GLN A 433 13.47 -19.86 10.58
CA GLN A 433 12.73 -20.77 11.46
C GLN A 433 12.61 -22.16 10.82
N GLY A 434 13.34 -23.12 11.39
CA GLY A 434 13.53 -24.43 10.76
C GLY A 434 12.27 -25.30 10.63
N ASN A 435 11.25 -25.04 11.45
CA ASN A 435 10.01 -25.84 11.44
C ASN A 435 9.14 -25.55 10.21
N ASN A 436 9.30 -24.38 9.59
CA ASN A 436 8.55 -23.97 8.41
C ASN A 436 9.46 -23.86 7.18
N GLY A 437 10.47 -24.72 7.05
CA GLY A 437 11.33 -24.73 5.86
C GLY A 437 12.40 -23.64 5.84
N GLY A 438 12.50 -22.82 6.89
CA GLY A 438 13.63 -21.91 7.14
C GLY A 438 13.43 -20.45 6.72
N HIS A 439 12.23 -20.01 6.32
CA HIS A 439 11.99 -18.57 6.09
C HIS A 439 11.95 -17.78 7.41
N LEU A 440 11.96 -16.45 7.29
CA LEU A 440 11.72 -15.54 8.42
C LEU A 440 10.24 -15.59 8.84
N PRO A 441 9.92 -15.41 10.13
CA PRO A 441 8.52 -15.32 10.58
C PRO A 441 7.71 -14.26 9.82
N PHE A 442 6.50 -14.61 9.38
CA PHE A 442 5.59 -13.67 8.73
C PHE A 442 5.10 -12.62 9.72
N ALA A 443 5.26 -11.33 9.40
CA ALA A 443 4.68 -10.24 10.19
C ALA A 443 3.15 -10.13 10.04
N THR A 444 2.54 -10.81 9.06
CA THR A 444 1.11 -10.70 8.66
C THR A 444 0.69 -9.29 8.22
N ALA A 445 -0.55 -9.13 7.72
CA ALA A 445 -1.04 -7.86 7.20
C ALA A 445 -1.15 -6.77 8.29
N ASP A 446 -1.34 -7.17 9.55
CA ASP A 446 -1.45 -6.30 10.72
C ASP A 446 -0.11 -6.08 11.45
N GLY A 447 0.95 -6.81 11.08
CA GLY A 447 2.27 -6.67 11.70
C GLY A 447 2.42 -7.40 13.04
N ASP A 448 1.50 -8.31 13.37
CA ASP A 448 1.40 -8.95 14.70
C ASP A 448 2.11 -10.31 14.81
N TYR A 449 2.60 -10.85 13.71
CA TYR A 449 3.20 -12.18 13.64
C TYR A 449 2.28 -13.32 14.10
N VAL A 450 0.98 -13.20 13.84
CA VAL A 450 -0.01 -14.24 14.10
C VAL A 450 -0.64 -14.71 12.79
N PRO A 451 0.03 -15.59 12.03
CA PRO A 451 -0.46 -16.05 10.73
C PRO A 451 -1.87 -16.63 10.80
N SER A 452 -2.71 -16.29 9.83
CA SER A 452 -3.97 -16.98 9.59
C SER A 452 -3.74 -18.26 8.76
N PRO A 453 -4.68 -19.23 8.77
CA PRO A 453 -4.54 -20.43 7.94
C PRO A 453 -4.69 -20.12 6.44
N GLY A 454 -3.90 -20.80 5.61
CA GLY A 454 -4.14 -20.92 4.17
C GLY A 454 -4.69 -22.30 3.77
N VAL A 455 -4.37 -22.75 2.55
CA VAL A 455 -4.81 -24.04 1.98
C VAL A 455 -4.45 -25.23 2.87
N GLY A 456 -3.31 -25.17 3.56
CA GLY A 456 -2.89 -26.17 4.55
C GLY A 456 -3.81 -26.30 5.77
N LYS A 457 -4.75 -25.35 5.98
CA LYS A 457 -5.71 -25.27 7.10
C LYS A 457 -5.08 -25.18 8.49
N LYS A 458 -3.77 -24.97 8.58
CA LYS A 458 -3.04 -24.81 9.82
C LYS A 458 -2.22 -23.53 9.72
N PRO A 459 -2.45 -22.55 10.59
CA PRO A 459 -1.58 -21.39 10.64
C PRO A 459 -0.20 -21.81 11.14
N GLU A 460 0.82 -21.08 10.71
CA GLU A 460 2.12 -21.14 11.34
C GLU A 460 2.06 -20.53 12.75
N THR A 461 2.95 -21.00 13.63
CA THR A 461 3.06 -20.50 15.00
C THR A 461 4.52 -20.19 15.30
N TYR A 462 4.75 -19.09 15.99
CA TYR A 462 6.08 -18.63 16.36
C TYR A 462 6.24 -18.57 17.87
N GLU A 463 7.38 -19.06 18.34
CA GLU A 463 7.80 -18.85 19.71
C GLU A 463 8.43 -17.45 19.85
N ALA A 464 8.50 -16.92 21.08
CA ALA A 464 9.16 -15.63 21.31
C ALA A 464 10.62 -15.60 20.80
N ALA A 465 11.31 -16.75 20.87
CA ALA A 465 12.65 -16.93 20.34
C ALA A 465 12.70 -16.80 18.81
N ASP A 466 11.68 -17.25 18.09
CA ASP A 466 11.64 -17.13 16.63
C ASP A 466 11.54 -15.65 16.21
N LEU A 467 10.82 -14.84 16.97
CA LEU A 467 10.67 -13.40 16.68
C LEU A 467 11.90 -12.60 17.12
N GLN A 468 12.55 -12.98 18.23
CA GLN A 468 13.69 -12.24 18.78
C GLN A 468 15.02 -12.60 18.10
N GLU A 469 15.24 -13.87 17.77
CA GLU A 469 16.54 -14.35 17.28
C GLU A 469 16.71 -14.21 15.76
N ASN A 470 15.66 -13.75 15.07
CA ASN A 470 15.69 -13.46 13.64
C ASN A 470 15.64 -11.94 13.40
N PRO A 471 16.54 -11.39 12.56
CA PRO A 471 16.39 -10.03 12.06
C PRO A 471 15.25 -9.96 11.05
N THR A 472 14.69 -8.77 10.86
CA THR A 472 13.78 -8.46 9.76
C THR A 472 14.53 -8.29 8.44
N LEU A 473 13.82 -8.43 7.31
CA LEU A 473 14.41 -8.21 5.99
C LEU A 473 14.99 -6.79 5.83
N ALA A 474 14.36 -5.79 6.44
CA ALA A 474 14.85 -4.41 6.45
C ALA A 474 16.18 -4.27 7.20
N GLU A 475 16.33 -4.92 8.36
CA GLU A 475 17.59 -4.92 9.12
C GLU A 475 18.69 -5.69 8.38
N MET A 476 18.35 -6.81 7.75
CA MET A 476 19.27 -7.54 6.89
C MET A 476 19.77 -6.70 5.71
N THR A 477 18.85 -5.95 5.07
CA THR A 477 19.19 -5.03 3.99
C THR A 477 20.13 -3.93 4.47
N ALA A 478 19.86 -3.34 5.64
CA ALA A 478 20.72 -2.31 6.22
C ALA A 478 22.14 -2.84 6.52
N ALA A 479 22.24 -4.03 7.11
CA ALA A 479 23.51 -4.70 7.40
C ALA A 479 24.31 -5.00 6.11
N ALA A 480 23.64 -5.46 5.04
CA ALA A 480 24.29 -5.69 3.76
C ALA A 480 24.84 -4.40 3.16
N ILE A 481 24.04 -3.34 3.14
CA ILE A 481 24.47 -2.02 2.64
C ILE A 481 25.65 -1.49 3.47
N GLN A 482 25.65 -1.66 4.79
CA GLN A 482 26.77 -1.24 5.65
C GLN A 482 28.10 -1.89 5.22
N VAL A 483 28.09 -3.17 4.86
CA VAL A 483 29.31 -3.87 4.42
C VAL A 483 29.66 -3.53 2.98
N LEU A 484 28.68 -3.50 2.06
CA LEU A 484 28.91 -3.24 0.64
C LEU A 484 29.31 -1.79 0.34
N SER A 485 28.82 -0.83 1.12
CA SER A 485 29.16 0.59 0.97
C SER A 485 30.49 0.97 1.64
N ARG A 486 31.20 0.00 2.24
CA ARG A 486 32.51 0.24 2.85
C ARG A 486 33.45 0.89 1.83
N ASP A 487 34.24 1.85 2.31
CA ASP A 487 35.17 2.64 1.49
C ASP A 487 34.52 3.52 0.38
N LYS A 488 33.20 3.74 0.39
CA LYS A 488 32.47 4.52 -0.63
C LYS A 488 32.68 3.99 -2.06
N GLY A 489 32.90 2.68 -2.17
CA GLY A 489 33.12 1.98 -3.43
C GLY A 489 31.82 1.73 -4.21
N ARG A 490 31.96 1.06 -5.36
CA ARG A 490 30.82 0.64 -6.17
C ARG A 490 30.29 -0.71 -5.69
N PHE A 491 28.98 -0.88 -5.66
CA PHE A 491 28.39 -2.17 -5.26
C PHE A 491 27.07 -2.49 -5.95
N TRP A 492 26.78 -3.78 -6.01
CA TRP A 492 25.51 -4.34 -6.46
C TRP A 492 24.88 -5.15 -5.33
N LEU A 493 23.58 -4.98 -5.11
CA LEU A 493 22.84 -5.69 -4.08
C LEU A 493 21.49 -6.18 -4.62
N MET A 494 21.24 -7.47 -4.47
CA MET A 494 19.90 -8.03 -4.60
C MET A 494 19.22 -8.20 -3.23
N VAL A 495 17.93 -7.85 -3.14
CA VAL A 495 17.09 -8.09 -1.96
C VAL A 495 15.82 -8.81 -2.39
N GLU A 496 15.42 -9.85 -1.66
CA GLU A 496 14.26 -10.67 -2.00
C GLU A 496 13.34 -10.85 -0.79
N PRO A 497 12.14 -10.25 -0.79
CA PRO A 497 11.01 -10.73 0.01
C PRO A 497 10.41 -11.97 -0.67
N GLY A 498 11.07 -13.11 -0.53
CA GLY A 498 10.72 -14.37 -1.21
C GLY A 498 9.54 -15.11 -0.59
N ASP A 499 9.20 -14.76 0.65
CA ASP A 499 8.09 -15.33 1.41
C ASP A 499 6.71 -14.85 0.92
N VAL A 500 6.67 -13.85 0.02
CA VAL A 500 5.44 -13.48 -0.71
C VAL A 500 4.93 -14.64 -1.56
N ASP A 501 5.82 -15.31 -2.29
CA ASP A 501 5.52 -16.49 -3.11
C ASP A 501 5.01 -17.65 -2.25
N TRP A 502 5.66 -17.89 -1.10
CA TRP A 502 5.29 -18.97 -0.18
C TRP A 502 3.90 -18.74 0.41
N ALA A 503 3.57 -17.49 0.76
CA ALA A 503 2.24 -17.11 1.18
C ALA A 503 1.20 -17.28 0.06
N ASN A 504 1.56 -16.95 -1.19
CA ASN A 504 0.65 -17.11 -2.33
C ASN A 504 0.43 -18.59 -2.71
N HIS A 505 1.44 -19.45 -2.57
CA HIS A 505 1.27 -20.90 -2.71
C HIS A 505 0.29 -21.49 -1.70
N ASP A 506 0.16 -20.89 -0.51
CA ASP A 506 -0.82 -21.29 0.50
C ASP A 506 -2.15 -20.53 0.36
N ASP A 507 -2.39 -19.80 -0.74
CA ASP A 507 -3.51 -18.87 -0.96
C ASP A 507 -3.82 -18.03 0.29
N ASN A 508 -2.75 -17.52 0.92
CA ASN A 508 -2.81 -16.86 2.21
C ASN A 508 -2.62 -15.35 2.05
N LEU A 509 -3.73 -14.62 1.91
CA LEU A 509 -3.70 -13.19 1.67
C LEU A 509 -3.03 -12.41 2.81
N ASP A 510 -3.27 -12.83 4.04
CA ASP A 510 -2.77 -12.17 5.24
C ASP A 510 -1.23 -12.20 5.31
N ASN A 511 -0.67 -13.39 5.13
CA ASN A 511 0.78 -13.57 5.05
C ASN A 511 1.36 -12.86 3.82
N SER A 512 0.67 -12.92 2.67
CA SER A 512 1.11 -12.30 1.42
C SER A 512 1.22 -10.78 1.54
N ILE A 513 0.20 -10.11 2.10
CA ILE A 513 0.23 -8.67 2.37
C ILE A 513 1.34 -8.32 3.36
N GLY A 514 1.51 -9.10 4.43
CA GLY A 514 2.57 -8.93 5.41
C GLY A 514 3.97 -9.04 4.80
N ALA A 515 4.20 -10.03 3.95
CA ALA A 515 5.47 -10.23 3.25
C ALA A 515 5.77 -9.09 2.25
N VAL A 516 4.77 -8.59 1.52
CA VAL A 516 4.94 -7.40 0.67
C VAL A 516 5.29 -6.17 1.52
N ASN A 517 4.66 -5.99 2.69
CA ASN A 517 4.99 -4.89 3.60
C ASN A 517 6.41 -5.01 4.18
N SER A 518 6.87 -6.23 4.49
CA SER A 518 8.26 -6.50 4.89
C SER A 518 9.26 -6.12 3.79
N GLY A 519 8.97 -6.48 2.54
CA GLY A 519 9.74 -6.05 1.37
C GLY A 519 9.73 -4.54 1.14
N ASP A 520 8.58 -3.88 1.30
CA ASP A 520 8.45 -2.43 1.15
C ASP A 520 9.29 -1.67 2.20
N ALA A 521 9.38 -2.20 3.43
CA ALA A 521 10.27 -1.68 4.45
C ALA A 521 11.75 -1.80 4.05
N ALA A 522 12.16 -2.91 3.42
CA ALA A 522 13.50 -3.06 2.88
C ALA A 522 13.79 -2.10 1.70
N VAL A 523 12.82 -1.88 0.81
CA VAL A 523 12.93 -0.84 -0.23
C VAL A 523 13.12 0.55 0.40
N LYS A 524 12.38 0.85 1.48
CA LYS A 524 12.53 2.12 2.20
C LYS A 524 13.95 2.30 2.73
N VAL A 525 14.56 1.26 3.31
CA VAL A 525 15.97 1.28 3.76
C VAL A 525 16.90 1.66 2.62
N ILE A 526 16.72 1.08 1.43
CA ILE A 526 17.53 1.41 0.25
C ILE A 526 17.36 2.88 -0.12
N THR A 527 16.12 3.35 -0.25
CA THR A 527 15.86 4.75 -0.65
C THR A 527 16.38 5.74 0.38
N ASP A 528 16.20 5.48 1.67
CA ASP A 528 16.71 6.33 2.75
C ASP A 528 18.25 6.39 2.70
N TRP A 529 18.91 5.26 2.44
CA TRP A 529 20.35 5.21 2.29
C TRP A 529 20.83 6.02 1.08
N VAL A 530 20.17 5.90 -0.07
CA VAL A 530 20.52 6.66 -1.28
C VAL A 530 20.41 8.16 -1.01
N GLU A 531 19.34 8.63 -0.36
CA GLU A 531 19.16 10.05 -0.04
C GLU A 531 20.19 10.59 0.97
N GLN A 532 20.65 9.74 1.90
CA GLN A 532 21.59 10.13 2.94
C GLN A 532 23.06 10.03 2.51
N HIS A 533 23.41 9.08 1.64
CA HIS A 533 24.80 8.70 1.37
C HIS A 533 25.18 8.73 -0.12
N SER A 534 24.22 8.91 -1.03
CA SER A 534 24.45 8.97 -2.48
C SER A 534 23.45 9.95 -3.14
N ASN A 535 22.97 9.64 -4.35
CA ASN A 535 21.90 10.31 -5.09
C ASN A 535 21.46 9.44 -6.28
N TRP A 536 20.37 9.82 -6.96
CA TRP A 536 19.80 9.08 -8.09
C TRP A 536 20.57 9.19 -9.42
N ASN A 537 21.56 10.07 -9.53
CA ASN A 537 22.49 10.04 -10.68
C ASN A 537 23.50 8.89 -10.52
N GLU A 538 23.95 8.64 -9.29
CA GLU A 538 24.91 7.59 -8.98
C GLU A 538 24.26 6.24 -8.61
N SER A 539 22.95 6.21 -8.35
CA SER A 539 22.24 5.01 -7.92
C SER A 539 21.16 4.57 -8.91
N LEU A 540 20.96 3.25 -9.02
CA LEU A 540 19.85 2.61 -9.70
C LEU A 540 19.14 1.70 -8.69
N LEU A 541 17.82 1.81 -8.61
CA LEU A 541 16.98 0.83 -7.93
C LEU A 541 15.95 0.29 -8.93
N ILE A 542 15.82 -1.03 -8.99
CA ILE A 542 14.76 -1.73 -9.70
C ILE A 542 13.96 -2.52 -8.66
N VAL A 543 12.65 -2.35 -8.65
CA VAL A 543 11.70 -3.14 -7.84
C VAL A 543 10.75 -3.84 -8.79
N THR A 544 10.67 -5.16 -8.70
CA THR A 544 9.83 -6.00 -9.56
C THR A 544 9.48 -7.30 -8.84
N ALA A 545 8.66 -8.14 -9.47
CA ALA A 545 8.57 -9.57 -9.16
C ALA A 545 9.23 -10.39 -10.27
N ASP A 546 9.34 -11.69 -10.03
CA ASP A 546 9.87 -12.68 -10.94
C ASP A 546 8.74 -13.39 -11.73
N HIS A 547 7.58 -13.60 -11.12
CA HIS A 547 6.32 -14.09 -11.70
C HIS A 547 5.09 -13.72 -10.86
N GLY A 548 3.91 -14.21 -11.25
CA GLY A 548 2.63 -13.95 -10.58
C GLY A 548 1.95 -15.21 -10.06
N HIS A 549 0.79 -15.09 -9.39
CA HIS A 549 0.12 -16.21 -8.69
C HIS A 549 -1.39 -16.37 -8.98
N MET A 550 -1.93 -15.61 -9.95
CA MET A 550 -3.34 -15.71 -10.36
C MET A 550 -4.34 -15.38 -9.22
N LEU A 551 -3.98 -14.46 -8.32
CA LEU A 551 -4.95 -13.82 -7.43
C LEU A 551 -5.87 -12.91 -8.26
N ASN A 552 -7.19 -12.98 -8.07
CA ASN A 552 -8.16 -12.10 -8.70
C ASN A 552 -8.91 -11.33 -7.61
N ILE A 553 -8.96 -10.01 -7.73
CA ILE A 553 -9.72 -9.15 -6.81
C ILE A 553 -10.98 -8.69 -7.53
N SER A 554 -12.13 -9.20 -7.10
CA SER A 554 -13.44 -8.90 -7.69
C SER A 554 -14.16 -7.77 -6.96
N LYS A 555 -13.95 -7.64 -5.65
CA LYS A 555 -14.54 -6.60 -4.78
C LYS A 555 -13.46 -5.94 -3.92
N PRO A 556 -12.66 -5.03 -4.51
CA PRO A 556 -11.52 -4.41 -3.82
C PRO A 556 -11.93 -3.60 -2.57
N GLU A 557 -13.17 -3.13 -2.49
CA GLU A 557 -13.73 -2.44 -1.33
C GLU A 557 -13.72 -3.28 -0.04
N VAL A 558 -13.80 -4.61 -0.14
CA VAL A 558 -13.73 -5.51 1.02
C VAL A 558 -12.33 -5.48 1.63
N LEU A 559 -11.28 -5.53 0.81
CA LEU A 559 -9.88 -5.47 1.27
C LEU A 559 -9.47 -4.09 1.79
N ALA A 560 -10.11 -3.03 1.29
CA ALA A 560 -9.94 -1.69 1.83
C ALA A 560 -10.48 -1.52 3.26
N GLY A 561 -11.07 -2.56 3.87
CA GLY A 561 -11.69 -2.48 5.19
C GLY A 561 -12.97 -1.63 5.19
N ALA A 562 -13.57 -1.40 4.01
CA ALA A 562 -14.79 -0.65 3.88
C ALA A 562 -16.00 -1.53 4.19
N ALA A 563 -16.15 -1.92 5.46
CA ALA A 563 -17.49 -2.12 6.01
C ALA A 563 -18.18 -0.74 6.09
N GLY A 564 -18.64 -0.21 4.94
CA GLY A 564 -19.65 0.84 4.88
C GLY A 564 -19.33 2.21 5.52
N THR A 565 -18.14 2.78 5.36
CA THR A 565 -17.86 4.21 5.66
C THR A 565 -17.24 4.93 4.47
N THR A 566 -17.92 4.88 3.32
CA THR A 566 -17.71 5.89 2.29
C THR A 566 -18.60 7.08 2.62
N VAL A 567 -18.04 8.28 2.66
CA VAL A 567 -18.86 9.50 2.62
C VAL A 567 -19.67 9.45 1.32
N ALA A 568 -20.97 9.19 1.43
CA ALA A 568 -21.82 8.97 0.28
C ALA A 568 -22.71 10.20 0.08
N ARG A 569 -22.74 10.72 -1.15
CA ARG A 569 -23.77 11.69 -1.53
C ARG A 569 -25.08 10.96 -1.77
N LEU A 570 -26.10 11.33 -1.02
CA LEU A 570 -27.43 10.74 -1.14
C LEU A 570 -28.30 11.59 -2.07
N ALA A 571 -29.39 11.02 -2.55
CA ALA A 571 -30.42 11.79 -3.23
C ALA A 571 -31.06 12.77 -2.25
N ASP A 572 -31.16 14.03 -2.67
CA ASP A 572 -31.75 15.11 -1.88
C ASP A 572 -33.26 14.87 -1.68
N PRO A 573 -33.73 14.65 -0.43
CA PRO A 573 -35.16 14.56 -0.16
C PRO A 573 -35.79 15.97 -0.17
N PRO A 574 -37.14 16.07 -0.23
CA PRO A 574 -37.81 17.38 -0.26
C PRO A 574 -37.39 18.31 0.87
N GLY A 575 -36.91 19.51 0.51
CA GLY A 575 -36.49 20.56 1.45
C GLY A 575 -35.14 20.32 2.14
N ILE A 576 -34.33 19.37 1.66
CA ILE A 576 -32.94 19.15 2.08
C ILE A 576 -32.06 19.06 0.84
N HIS A 577 -30.97 19.81 0.82
CA HIS A 577 -30.04 19.90 -0.31
C HIS A 577 -28.62 19.49 0.10
N ASN A 578 -27.86 18.97 -0.87
CA ASN A 578 -26.48 18.50 -0.68
C ASN A 578 -26.36 17.45 0.43
N LEU A 579 -27.31 16.50 0.50
CA LEU A 579 -27.32 15.47 1.53
C LEU A 579 -26.11 14.53 1.39
N LEU A 580 -25.36 14.40 2.47
CA LEU A 580 -24.25 13.47 2.62
C LEU A 580 -24.50 12.56 3.81
N GLN A 581 -24.17 11.29 3.65
CA GLN A 581 -23.99 10.37 4.76
C GLN A 581 -22.50 10.27 5.05
N ALA A 582 -22.07 10.85 6.18
CA ALA A 582 -20.67 10.87 6.60
C ALA A 582 -20.28 9.63 7.40
N ALA A 583 -21.25 9.04 8.10
CA ALA A 583 -21.17 7.75 8.79
C ALA A 583 -22.57 7.11 8.84
N PRO A 584 -22.74 5.83 9.18
CA PRO A 584 -24.05 5.16 9.19
C PRO A 584 -25.17 5.94 9.89
N ASN A 585 -24.84 6.64 10.98
CA ASN A 585 -25.76 7.45 11.79
C ASN A 585 -25.45 8.96 11.80
N VAL A 586 -24.61 9.46 10.89
CA VAL A 586 -24.23 10.88 10.82
C VAL A 586 -24.41 11.41 9.41
N PHE A 587 -25.24 12.44 9.28
CA PHE A 587 -25.59 13.06 8.02
C PHE A 587 -25.21 14.55 8.03
N SER A 588 -24.95 15.09 6.83
CA SER A 588 -24.69 16.51 6.59
C SER A 588 -25.56 17.02 5.43
N GLY A 589 -25.99 18.27 5.47
CA GLY A 589 -26.74 18.86 4.35
C GLY A 589 -27.13 20.31 4.60
N SER A 590 -28.07 20.83 3.80
CA SER A 590 -28.58 22.20 3.91
C SER A 590 -29.51 22.39 5.11
N GLU A 591 -29.84 23.64 5.37
CA GLU A 591 -30.92 24.00 6.28
C GLU A 591 -32.23 23.29 5.88
N PRO A 592 -32.96 22.67 6.84
CA PRO A 592 -34.26 22.04 6.57
C PRO A 592 -35.35 23.08 6.24
N GLU A 593 -35.95 22.95 5.05
CA GLU A 593 -37.01 23.85 4.58
C GLU A 593 -38.42 23.36 4.99
N GLY A 594 -38.85 23.76 6.18
CA GLY A 594 -40.20 23.52 6.70
C GLY A 594 -40.51 22.08 7.09
N GLU A 595 -41.79 21.79 7.37
CA GLU A 595 -42.23 20.47 7.86
C GLU A 595 -41.81 19.28 6.96
N PRO A 596 -41.90 19.35 5.61
CA PRO A 596 -41.50 18.23 4.74
C PRO A 596 -40.03 17.81 4.92
N ALA A 597 -39.14 18.77 5.18
CA ALA A 597 -37.72 18.51 5.42
C ALA A 597 -37.52 17.77 6.75
N PHE A 598 -38.17 18.22 7.83
CA PHE A 598 -38.12 17.53 9.13
C PHE A 598 -38.68 16.11 9.06
N ARG A 599 -39.76 15.88 8.33
CA ARG A 599 -40.30 14.52 8.09
C ARG A 599 -39.33 13.65 7.30
N SER A 600 -38.60 14.23 6.36
CA SER A 600 -37.57 13.52 5.60
C SER A 600 -36.41 13.10 6.49
N LEU A 601 -35.97 13.96 7.41
CA LEU A 601 -34.96 13.64 8.41
C LEU A 601 -35.43 12.54 9.39
N GLN A 602 -36.69 12.57 9.84
CA GLN A 602 -37.25 11.48 10.66
C GLN A 602 -37.16 10.12 9.96
N LYS A 603 -37.45 10.07 8.65
CA LYS A 603 -37.37 8.82 7.86
C LYS A 603 -35.94 8.28 7.76
N LEU A 604 -34.93 9.15 7.89
CA LEU A 604 -33.51 8.78 7.97
C LEU A 604 -33.09 8.37 9.39
N GLY A 605 -34.03 8.27 10.34
CA GLY A 605 -33.75 7.92 11.73
C GLY A 605 -33.07 9.04 12.53
N VAL A 606 -33.09 10.27 12.03
CA VAL A 606 -32.53 11.43 12.73
C VAL A 606 -33.35 11.72 13.97
N THR A 607 -32.68 11.89 15.09
CA THR A 607 -33.29 12.30 16.37
C THR A 607 -32.75 13.65 16.85
N MET A 608 -31.57 14.05 16.38
CA MET A 608 -30.92 15.31 16.71
C MET A 608 -30.48 16.07 15.45
N ILE A 609 -30.89 17.33 15.35
CA ILE A 609 -30.44 18.28 14.34
C ILE A 609 -29.46 19.27 14.97
N VAL A 610 -28.35 19.52 14.30
CA VAL A 610 -27.33 20.50 14.70
C VAL A 610 -27.25 21.58 13.63
N SER A 611 -27.69 22.81 13.96
CA SER A 611 -27.37 23.99 13.16
C SER A 611 -26.00 24.50 13.54
N VAL A 612 -25.14 24.72 12.56
CA VAL A 612 -23.89 25.48 12.73
C VAL A 612 -23.90 26.81 11.97
N ASP A 613 -25.07 27.19 11.45
CA ASP A 613 -25.28 28.51 10.87
C ASP A 613 -25.38 29.59 11.95
N GLY A 614 -25.24 30.86 11.57
CA GLY A 614 -25.46 31.97 12.49
C GLY A 614 -26.94 32.32 12.64
N ALA A 615 -27.79 31.92 11.68
CA ALA A 615 -29.23 32.18 11.74
C ALA A 615 -29.92 31.35 12.83
N GLU A 616 -30.94 31.92 13.47
CA GLU A 616 -31.72 31.21 14.47
C GLU A 616 -32.51 30.05 13.83
N PRO A 617 -32.36 28.81 14.33
CA PRO A 617 -33.01 27.64 13.74
C PRO A 617 -34.51 27.57 14.06
N ASP A 618 -35.29 26.91 13.20
CA ASP A 618 -36.70 26.58 13.46
C ASP A 618 -36.84 25.44 14.49
N VAL A 619 -36.66 25.78 15.76
CA VAL A 619 -36.78 24.85 16.89
C VAL A 619 -38.21 24.33 17.03
N ALA A 620 -39.22 25.17 16.77
CA ALA A 620 -40.62 24.82 16.94
C ALA A 620 -41.08 23.78 15.90
N GLY A 621 -40.69 23.95 14.64
CA GLY A 621 -40.98 23.01 13.55
C GLY A 621 -40.33 21.64 13.76
N ALA A 622 -39.07 21.61 14.22
CA ALA A 622 -38.40 20.36 14.56
C ALA A 622 -39.05 19.64 15.75
N ALA A 623 -39.41 20.38 16.80
CA ALA A 623 -40.06 19.83 17.98
C ALA A 623 -41.45 19.26 17.67
N ALA A 624 -42.22 19.91 16.78
CA ALA A 624 -43.50 19.38 16.29
C ALA A 624 -43.34 18.05 15.53
N CYS A 625 -42.14 17.78 15.00
CA CYS A 625 -41.75 16.51 14.40
C CYS A 625 -40.95 15.61 15.37
N GLY A 626 -40.93 15.88 16.68
CA GLY A 626 -40.23 15.03 17.66
C GLY A 626 -38.70 15.00 17.50
N LEU A 627 -38.10 16.00 16.86
CA LEU A 627 -36.65 16.13 16.68
C LEU A 627 -36.07 17.12 17.69
N ARG A 628 -34.91 16.79 18.29
CA ARG A 628 -34.17 17.71 19.16
C ARG A 628 -33.28 18.61 18.31
N TYR A 629 -33.43 19.93 18.46
CA TYR A 629 -32.58 20.91 17.78
C TYR A 629 -31.48 21.42 18.72
N VAL A 630 -30.26 21.50 18.22
CA VAL A 630 -29.07 22.06 18.87
C VAL A 630 -28.47 23.14 17.97
N HIS A 631 -28.05 24.27 18.55
CA HIS A 631 -27.49 25.41 17.82
C HIS A 631 -26.05 25.70 18.28
N ILE A 632 -25.07 25.48 17.40
CA ILE A 632 -23.62 25.66 17.65
C ILE A 632 -23.02 26.47 16.49
N PRO A 633 -23.20 27.81 16.45
CA PRO A 633 -22.71 28.63 15.36
C PRO A 633 -21.19 28.50 15.18
N ILE A 634 -20.73 28.35 13.93
CA ILE A 634 -19.30 28.43 13.58
C ILE A 634 -19.09 29.40 12.41
N GLY A 635 -17.89 29.97 12.33
CA GLY A 635 -17.48 30.83 11.22
C GLY A 635 -16.84 30.06 10.06
N TYR A 636 -16.60 30.74 8.94
CA TYR A 636 -15.78 30.21 7.84
C TYR A 636 -14.27 30.26 8.14
N ASP A 637 -13.88 31.00 9.18
CA ASP A 637 -12.53 31.16 9.69
C ASP A 637 -12.08 30.02 10.62
N GLY A 638 -12.99 29.11 11.00
CA GLY A 638 -12.65 27.93 11.78
C GLY A 638 -13.72 27.39 12.70
N ILE A 639 -13.32 26.38 13.47
CA ILE A 639 -14.10 25.78 14.57
C ILE A 639 -13.33 26.10 15.86
N ASP A 640 -13.85 27.03 16.67
CA ASP A 640 -13.22 27.34 17.94
C ASP A 640 -13.33 26.19 18.95
N THR A 641 -12.53 26.27 20.01
CA THR A 641 -12.45 25.21 21.03
C THR A 641 -13.80 24.93 21.70
N GLN A 642 -14.63 25.95 21.97
CA GLN A 642 -15.92 25.75 22.63
C GLN A 642 -16.93 25.08 21.68
N ALA A 643 -16.96 25.51 20.42
CA ALA A 643 -17.77 24.86 19.39
C ALA A 643 -17.34 23.39 19.17
N GLY A 644 -16.04 23.12 19.12
CA GLY A 644 -15.50 21.77 19.02
C GLY A 644 -15.88 20.87 20.21
N LEU A 645 -15.85 21.41 21.44
CA LEU A 645 -16.28 20.68 22.64
C LEU A 645 -17.80 20.45 22.65
N ALA A 646 -18.60 21.40 22.18
CA ALA A 646 -20.04 21.24 22.04
C ALA A 646 -20.40 20.17 20.99
N LEU A 647 -19.71 20.14 19.85
CA LEU A 647 -19.85 19.07 18.85
C LEU A 647 -19.42 17.70 19.38
N ALA A 648 -18.37 17.64 20.21
CA ALA A 648 -18.00 16.42 20.91
C ALA A 648 -19.10 15.97 21.91
N ARG A 649 -19.84 16.91 22.50
CA ARG A 649 -20.99 16.59 23.38
C ARG A 649 -22.18 16.07 22.60
N VAL A 650 -22.46 16.63 21.42
CA VAL A 650 -23.45 16.10 20.48
C VAL A 650 -23.16 14.62 20.20
N ALA A 651 -21.91 14.28 19.87
CA ALA A 651 -21.48 12.91 19.62
C ALA A 651 -21.70 11.97 20.83
N ARG A 652 -21.61 12.47 22.06
CA ARG A 652 -21.81 11.69 23.29
C ARG A 652 -23.28 11.54 23.72
N GLU A 653 -24.12 12.56 23.47
CA GLU A 653 -25.52 12.59 23.92
C GLU A 653 -26.52 12.06 22.87
N ALA A 654 -26.12 11.96 21.60
CA ALA A 654 -27.01 11.49 20.56
C ALA A 654 -27.31 9.99 20.71
N THR A 655 -28.59 9.66 20.86
CA THR A 655 -29.08 8.27 20.97
C THR A 655 -29.63 7.72 19.64
N GLY A 656 -29.72 8.55 18.61
CA GLY A 656 -30.13 8.19 17.24
C GLY A 656 -29.27 8.93 16.21
N SER A 657 -29.71 8.97 14.95
CA SER A 657 -28.91 9.62 13.90
C SER A 657 -28.82 11.14 14.10
N ILE A 658 -27.67 11.70 13.74
CA ILE A 658 -27.36 13.13 13.82
C ILE A 658 -27.44 13.72 12.41
N TYR A 659 -28.10 14.86 12.27
CA TYR A 659 -28.06 15.65 11.05
C TYR A 659 -27.42 17.02 11.34
N VAL A 660 -26.30 17.32 10.71
CA VAL A 660 -25.58 18.59 10.88
C VAL A 660 -25.77 19.45 9.64
N HIS A 661 -26.12 20.72 9.79
CA HIS A 661 -26.32 21.61 8.66
C HIS A 661 -25.74 23.00 8.83
N CYS A 662 -25.54 23.64 7.69
CA CYS A 662 -25.41 25.08 7.54
C CYS A 662 -26.30 25.49 6.37
N HIS A 663 -26.48 26.79 6.11
CA HIS A 663 -27.45 27.27 5.12
C HIS A 663 -27.44 26.49 3.78
N HIS A 664 -26.27 26.24 3.18
CA HIS A 664 -26.16 25.46 1.93
C HIS A 664 -25.64 24.02 2.10
N GLY A 665 -25.20 23.62 3.29
CA GLY A 665 -24.69 22.27 3.53
C GLY A 665 -23.34 21.89 2.90
N ARG A 666 -22.56 22.87 2.42
CA ARG A 666 -21.33 22.61 1.64
C ARG A 666 -20.02 22.92 2.35
N HIS A 667 -20.04 23.70 3.43
CA HIS A 667 -18.82 24.26 4.02
C HIS A 667 -18.77 24.03 5.53
N ARG A 668 -19.41 24.91 6.31
CA ARG A 668 -19.47 24.84 7.78
C ARG A 668 -20.09 23.53 8.26
N GLY A 669 -21.21 23.12 7.67
CA GLY A 669 -21.91 21.87 7.98
C GLY A 669 -20.98 20.64 7.92
N PRO A 670 -20.37 20.34 6.76
CA PRO A 670 -19.41 19.25 6.62
C PRO A 670 -18.19 19.34 7.56
N ALA A 671 -17.68 20.54 7.85
CA ALA A 671 -16.59 20.73 8.80
C ALA A 671 -16.99 20.35 10.24
N ALA A 672 -18.20 20.73 10.66
CA ALA A 672 -18.76 20.31 11.94
C ALA A 672 -19.11 18.81 11.96
N THR A 673 -19.62 18.27 10.84
CA THR A 673 -19.87 16.83 10.67
C THR A 673 -18.59 16.02 10.85
N ALA A 674 -17.47 16.48 10.26
CA ALA A 674 -16.15 15.87 10.46
C ALA A 674 -15.76 15.79 11.94
N VAL A 675 -15.94 16.88 12.69
CA VAL A 675 -15.67 16.89 14.14
C VAL A 675 -16.56 15.90 14.91
N VAL A 676 -17.85 15.83 14.58
CA VAL A 676 -18.77 14.84 15.17
C VAL A 676 -18.35 13.41 14.84
N CYS A 677 -17.96 13.13 13.59
CA CYS A 677 -17.48 11.82 13.17
C CYS A 677 -16.16 11.44 13.85
N MET A 678 -15.21 12.36 14.03
CA MET A 678 -13.98 12.09 14.77
C MET A 678 -14.26 11.89 16.27
N ALA A 679 -15.23 12.61 16.85
CA ALA A 679 -15.63 12.46 18.25
C ALA A 679 -16.34 11.12 18.55
N THR A 680 -17.04 10.56 17.56
CA THR A 680 -17.65 9.22 17.64
C THR A 680 -16.68 8.09 17.28
N GLY A 681 -15.47 8.41 16.80
CA GLY A 681 -14.51 7.44 16.26
C GLY A 681 -14.89 6.89 14.88
N ALA A 682 -15.88 7.48 14.21
CA ALA A 682 -16.39 7.02 12.92
C ALA A 682 -15.50 7.42 11.73
N LEU A 683 -14.74 8.50 11.83
CA LEU A 683 -13.76 8.93 10.81
C LEU A 683 -12.43 9.33 11.48
N THR A 684 -11.31 9.07 10.80
CA THR A 684 -10.00 9.65 11.14
C THR A 684 -9.91 11.12 10.71
N ALA A 685 -8.82 11.80 11.09
CA ALA A 685 -8.55 13.16 10.62
C ALA A 685 -8.40 13.21 9.09
N GLU A 686 -7.74 12.24 8.46
CA GLU A 686 -7.59 12.20 6.99
C GLU A 686 -8.90 11.90 6.27
N GLN A 687 -9.71 10.97 6.80
CA GLN A 687 -11.04 10.69 6.26
C GLN A 687 -11.98 11.89 6.40
N SER A 688 -11.83 12.64 7.49
CA SER A 688 -12.58 13.87 7.73
C SER A 688 -12.20 14.97 6.73
N GLN A 689 -10.93 15.08 6.33
CA GLN A 689 -10.53 15.97 5.23
C GLN A 689 -11.17 15.54 3.90
N SER A 690 -11.30 14.23 3.67
CA SER A 690 -11.98 13.70 2.47
C SER A 690 -13.48 14.03 2.46
N LEU A 691 -14.16 14.01 3.62
CA LEU A 691 -15.55 14.48 3.77
C LEU A 691 -15.71 15.94 3.29
N LEU A 692 -14.80 16.84 3.68
CA LEU A 692 -14.84 18.24 3.23
C LEU A 692 -14.68 18.34 1.71
N ALA A 693 -13.80 17.54 1.11
CA ALA A 693 -13.61 17.52 -0.34
C ALA A 693 -14.88 17.04 -1.07
N VAL A 694 -15.48 15.93 -0.63
CA VAL A 694 -16.71 15.37 -1.21
C VAL A 694 -17.91 16.31 -1.06
N ALA A 695 -17.96 17.08 0.04
CA ALA A 695 -18.99 18.08 0.24
C ALA A 695 -18.86 19.31 -0.65
N GLY A 696 -17.70 19.50 -1.29
CA GLY A 696 -17.39 20.70 -2.06
C GLY A 696 -17.00 21.88 -1.16
N THR A 697 -16.38 21.62 -0.01
CA THR A 697 -15.81 22.69 0.83
C THR A 697 -14.72 23.41 0.06
N SER A 698 -14.85 24.74 -0.10
CA SER A 698 -13.83 25.49 -0.82
C SER A 698 -12.49 25.46 -0.06
N PRO A 699 -11.35 25.27 -0.75
CA PRO A 699 -10.02 25.38 -0.12
C PRO A 699 -9.70 26.82 0.32
N ASP A 700 -10.47 27.81 -0.13
CA ASP A 700 -10.34 29.20 0.33
C ASP A 700 -10.73 29.36 1.80
N TYR A 701 -11.57 28.47 2.34
CA TYR A 701 -11.96 28.44 3.76
C TYR A 701 -10.94 27.69 4.60
N ALA A 702 -9.68 28.12 4.54
CA ALA A 702 -8.54 27.42 5.15
C ALA A 702 -8.70 27.15 6.65
N GLY A 703 -9.44 27.99 7.37
CA GLY A 703 -9.74 27.80 8.79
C GLY A 703 -10.50 26.50 9.07
N LEU A 704 -11.52 26.19 8.27
CA LEU A 704 -12.28 24.93 8.40
C LEU A 704 -11.39 23.71 8.18
N TRP A 705 -10.55 23.75 7.15
CA TRP A 705 -9.61 22.66 6.84
C TRP A 705 -8.53 22.49 7.90
N ARG A 706 -7.96 23.61 8.38
CA ARG A 706 -6.97 23.64 9.45
C ARG A 706 -7.53 23.00 10.72
N ASP A 707 -8.70 23.45 11.16
CA ASP A 707 -9.24 23.05 12.44
C ASP A 707 -9.72 21.59 12.41
N VAL A 708 -10.29 21.11 11.30
CA VAL A 708 -10.60 19.68 11.12
C VAL A 708 -9.32 18.82 11.18
N ALA A 709 -8.23 19.24 10.53
CA ALA A 709 -6.97 18.49 10.55
C ALA A 709 -6.30 18.46 11.95
N ALA A 710 -6.37 19.59 12.65
CA ALA A 710 -5.75 19.79 13.95
C ALA A 710 -6.60 19.26 15.12
N TRP A 711 -7.90 19.01 14.89
CA TRP A 711 -8.82 18.62 15.94
C TRP A 711 -8.42 17.29 16.59
N ARG A 712 -8.62 17.19 17.90
CA ARG A 712 -8.40 15.97 18.69
C ARG A 712 -9.57 15.78 19.65
N ALA A 713 -9.96 14.52 19.84
CA ALA A 713 -11.07 14.19 20.73
C ALA A 713 -10.75 14.58 22.18
N PRO A 714 -11.68 15.25 22.90
CA PRO A 714 -11.49 15.53 24.31
C PRO A 714 -11.51 14.22 25.12
N ALA A 715 -10.76 14.19 26.23
CA ALA A 715 -10.76 13.07 27.16
C ALA A 715 -12.18 12.70 27.62
N SER A 716 -12.41 11.43 27.95
CA SER A 716 -13.74 10.91 28.31
C SER A 716 -14.37 11.63 29.52
N ASP A 717 -13.54 12.12 30.43
CA ASP A 717 -13.91 12.85 31.65
C ASP A 717 -13.94 14.38 31.48
N ALA A 718 -13.63 14.89 30.28
CA ALA A 718 -13.67 16.32 30.00
C ALA A 718 -15.08 16.90 30.22
N VAL A 719 -15.14 18.02 30.93
CA VAL A 719 -16.37 18.79 31.14
C VAL A 719 -16.75 19.50 29.84
N LEU A 720 -17.90 19.15 29.26
CA LEU A 720 -18.35 19.68 27.98
C LEU A 720 -19.45 20.76 28.14
N PRO A 721 -19.48 21.80 27.29
CA PRO A 721 -20.49 22.87 27.34
C PRO A 721 -21.92 22.34 27.24
N GLU A 722 -22.89 23.01 27.84
CA GLU A 722 -24.30 22.62 27.71
C GLU A 722 -24.83 22.85 26.29
N LEU A 723 -25.54 21.86 25.73
CA LEU A 723 -26.18 21.98 24.42
C LEU A 723 -27.45 22.81 24.51
N ARG A 724 -27.51 23.92 23.76
CA ARG A 724 -28.67 24.82 23.71
C ARG A 724 -29.39 24.69 22.37
N SER A 725 -30.70 24.90 22.38
CA SER A 725 -31.52 24.92 21.16
C SER A 725 -31.40 26.21 20.36
N SER A 726 -30.94 27.29 20.99
CA SER A 726 -30.58 28.56 20.34
C SER A 726 -29.39 29.19 21.08
N ALA A 727 -28.31 29.49 20.35
CA ALA A 727 -27.22 30.34 20.82
C ALA A 727 -27.64 31.81 20.67
N GLY A 728 -27.39 32.65 21.68
CA GLY A 728 -27.77 34.06 21.63
C GLY A 728 -27.11 34.78 20.45
N THR A 729 -27.84 35.70 19.80
CA THR A 729 -27.34 36.46 18.66
C THR A 729 -26.19 37.36 19.08
N GLU A 730 -25.10 37.31 18.35
CA GLU A 730 -24.00 38.23 18.55
C GLU A 730 -24.36 39.64 18.09
N SER A 731 -23.96 40.67 18.84
CA SER A 731 -24.20 42.05 18.44
C SER A 731 -23.41 42.42 17.20
N LEU A 732 -23.98 43.28 16.34
CA LEU A 732 -23.28 43.83 15.18
C LEU A 732 -21.92 44.46 15.57
N ALA A 733 -21.83 45.07 16.75
CA ALA A 733 -20.59 45.64 17.26
C ALA A 733 -19.48 44.59 17.47
N ALA A 734 -19.83 43.42 18.00
CA ALA A 734 -18.87 42.33 18.20
C ALA A 734 -18.45 41.68 16.87
N ALA A 735 -19.39 41.53 15.93
CA ALA A 735 -19.10 41.07 14.56
C ALA A 735 -18.15 42.05 13.82
N MET A 736 -18.40 43.36 13.92
CA MET A 736 -17.54 44.41 13.35
C MET A 736 -16.14 44.42 13.98
N ALA A 737 -16.02 44.17 15.28
CA ALA A 737 -14.72 44.07 15.94
C ALA A 737 -13.89 42.87 15.46
N ARG A 738 -14.52 41.77 15.02
CA ARG A 738 -13.83 40.66 14.37
C ARG A 738 -13.42 40.99 12.95
N LEU A 739 -14.35 41.60 12.20
CA LEU A 739 -14.10 42.04 10.83
C LEU A 739 -12.89 42.99 10.76
N ASP A 740 -12.74 43.89 11.74
CA ASP A 740 -11.61 44.82 11.81
C ASP A 740 -10.26 44.11 11.96
N ARG A 741 -10.20 42.98 12.69
CA ARG A 741 -8.97 42.17 12.80
C ARG A 741 -8.62 41.48 11.48
N SER A 742 -9.63 40.99 10.76
CA SER A 742 -9.44 40.44 9.41
C SER A 742 -8.96 41.52 8.44
N MET A 743 -9.54 42.72 8.54
CA MET A 743 -9.14 43.88 7.73
C MET A 743 -7.71 44.32 8.04
N GLU A 744 -7.30 44.32 9.30
CA GLU A 744 -5.92 44.63 9.70
C GLU A 744 -4.92 43.61 9.16
N SER A 745 -5.31 42.33 9.08
CA SER A 745 -4.47 41.28 8.46
C SER A 745 -4.24 41.55 6.96
N VAL A 746 -5.27 42.01 6.24
CA VAL A 746 -5.16 42.41 4.83
C VAL A 746 -4.31 43.68 4.68
N ARG A 747 -4.47 44.67 5.56
CA ARG A 747 -3.64 45.88 5.58
C ARG A 747 -2.18 45.58 5.87
N ALA A 748 -1.90 44.68 6.82
CA ALA A 748 -0.56 44.24 7.15
C ALA A 748 0.12 43.58 5.94
N ALA A 749 -0.60 42.73 5.20
CA ALA A 749 -0.12 42.18 3.95
C ALA A 749 0.16 43.28 2.90
N GLY A 750 -0.75 44.25 2.74
CA GLY A 750 -0.57 45.38 1.82
C GLY A 750 0.68 46.22 2.12
N ARG A 751 0.98 46.48 3.41
CA ARG A 751 2.20 47.18 3.85
C ARG A 751 3.49 46.38 3.63
N ALA A 752 3.37 45.07 3.42
CA ALA A 752 4.49 44.14 3.23
C ALA A 752 4.58 43.61 1.79
N ASP A 753 4.11 44.39 0.80
CA ASP A 753 4.08 44.01 -0.61
C ASP A 753 3.39 42.66 -0.87
N TRP A 754 2.30 42.41 -0.15
CA TRP A 754 1.48 41.19 -0.25
C TRP A 754 2.25 39.89 0.05
N LYS A 755 3.32 39.96 0.86
CA LYS A 755 4.06 38.77 1.30
C LYS A 755 3.26 37.96 2.31
N HIS A 756 3.28 36.63 2.13
CA HIS A 756 2.56 35.67 2.97
C HIS A 756 2.95 35.75 4.46
N ALA A 757 4.25 35.92 4.75
CA ALA A 757 4.78 35.96 6.12
C ALA A 757 4.29 37.15 6.98
N ALA A 758 3.62 38.14 6.37
CA ALA A 758 3.13 39.32 7.06
C ALA A 758 1.69 39.17 7.60
N VAL A 759 1.02 38.03 7.37
CA VAL A 759 -0.33 37.74 7.87
C VAL A 759 -0.25 36.94 9.17
N PRO A 760 -0.67 37.49 10.33
CA PRO A 760 -0.47 36.88 11.66
C PRO A 760 -1.14 35.50 11.88
N ALA A 761 -2.05 35.08 11.00
CA ALA A 761 -2.82 33.84 11.12
C ALA A 761 -2.34 32.69 10.20
N GLY A 762 -1.23 32.86 9.48
CA GLY A 762 -0.72 31.87 8.50
C GLY A 762 -1.60 31.74 7.23
N LEU A 763 -2.53 32.68 7.03
CA LEU A 763 -3.35 32.77 5.83
C LEU A 763 -2.58 33.46 4.70
N SER A 764 -2.88 33.11 3.45
CA SER A 764 -2.46 33.95 2.33
C SER A 764 -3.20 35.29 2.34
N PRO A 765 -2.63 36.36 1.76
CA PRO A 765 -3.32 37.63 1.60
C PRO A 765 -4.69 37.49 0.92
N ALA A 766 -4.80 36.60 -0.07
CA ALA A 766 -6.06 36.30 -0.75
C ALA A 766 -7.10 35.66 0.19
N GLN A 767 -6.68 34.73 1.05
CA GLN A 767 -7.55 34.10 2.06
C GLN A 767 -7.95 35.08 3.17
N ALA A 768 -7.06 35.99 3.57
CA ALA A 768 -7.40 37.07 4.49
C ALA A 768 -8.47 38.01 3.91
N ALA A 769 -8.42 38.30 2.61
CA ALA A 769 -9.46 39.09 1.92
C ALA A 769 -10.81 38.33 1.83
N VAL A 770 -10.79 37.00 1.64
CA VAL A 770 -12.02 36.18 1.74
C VAL A 770 -12.63 36.28 3.15
N ALA A 771 -11.83 36.22 4.21
CA ALA A 771 -12.31 36.35 5.58
C ALA A 771 -13.00 37.70 5.84
N VAL A 772 -12.53 38.79 5.22
CA VAL A 772 -13.19 40.11 5.27
C VAL A 772 -14.54 40.09 4.56
N SER A 773 -14.61 39.49 3.37
CA SER A 773 -15.88 39.34 2.63
C SER A 773 -16.92 38.57 3.44
N GLU A 774 -16.54 37.45 4.05
CA GLU A 774 -17.47 36.62 4.83
C GLU A 774 -17.94 37.35 6.09
N GLY A 775 -17.03 38.05 6.79
CA GLY A 775 -17.41 38.87 7.95
C GLY A 775 -18.42 39.97 7.59
N LEU A 776 -18.30 40.58 6.41
CA LEU A 776 -19.28 41.54 5.88
C LEU A 776 -20.63 40.87 5.56
N ARG A 777 -20.61 39.72 4.89
CA ARG A 777 -21.82 38.96 4.54
C ARG A 777 -22.62 38.54 5.78
N GLU A 778 -21.95 37.94 6.76
CA GLU A 778 -22.61 37.45 7.98
C GLU A 778 -23.13 38.62 8.83
N SER A 779 -22.36 39.70 8.93
CA SER A 779 -22.82 40.91 9.62
C SER A 779 -24.05 41.53 8.97
N ALA A 780 -24.14 41.51 7.64
CA ALA A 780 -25.30 41.99 6.90
C ALA A 780 -26.53 41.10 7.13
N ARG A 781 -26.36 39.77 7.20
CA ARG A 781 -27.44 38.83 7.51
C ARG A 781 -27.99 39.04 8.92
N HIS A 782 -27.11 39.26 9.91
CA HIS A 782 -27.53 39.47 11.31
C HIS A 782 -28.19 40.82 11.56
N ALA A 783 -27.73 41.87 10.88
CA ALA A 783 -28.25 43.23 11.04
C ALA A 783 -29.47 43.56 10.15
N ALA A 784 -29.92 42.61 9.31
CA ALA A 784 -30.90 42.86 8.25
C ALA A 784 -32.26 43.40 8.73
N ALA A 785 -32.64 43.14 9.99
CA ALA A 785 -33.91 43.59 10.57
C ALA A 785 -33.84 45.00 11.20
N ASP A 786 -32.65 45.44 11.63
CA ASP A 786 -32.47 46.66 12.42
C ASP A 786 -32.00 47.87 11.58
N TYR A 787 -31.69 47.65 10.30
CA TYR A 787 -31.11 48.65 9.41
C TYR A 787 -31.82 48.75 8.05
N ASP A 788 -31.76 49.93 7.44
CA ASP A 788 -32.44 50.22 6.18
C ASP A 788 -31.80 49.51 4.96
N GLU A 789 -32.41 49.71 3.78
CA GLU A 789 -31.90 49.15 2.51
C GLU A 789 -30.55 49.77 2.08
N GLY A 790 -30.28 51.01 2.51
CA GLY A 790 -29.02 51.71 2.23
C GLY A 790 -27.83 51.05 2.92
N PHE A 791 -27.98 50.68 4.19
CA PHE A 791 -26.99 49.92 4.95
C PHE A 791 -26.71 48.56 4.28
N ARG A 792 -27.77 47.82 3.93
CA ARG A 792 -27.66 46.51 3.27
C ARG A 792 -26.91 46.61 1.93
N THR A 793 -27.23 47.62 1.12
CA THR A 793 -26.57 47.87 -0.16
C THR A 793 -25.08 48.16 0.02
N LYS A 794 -24.71 48.96 1.03
CA LYS A 794 -23.30 49.29 1.33
C LYS A 794 -22.51 48.08 1.84
N MET A 795 -23.12 47.25 2.68
CA MET A 795 -22.51 46.01 3.15
C MET A 795 -22.26 45.03 2.00
N GLN A 796 -23.23 44.85 1.09
CA GLN A 796 -23.07 44.03 -0.11
C GLN A 796 -22.02 44.59 -1.09
N GLN A 797 -21.93 45.92 -1.20
CA GLN A 797 -20.89 46.56 -1.99
C GLN A 797 -19.50 46.30 -1.42
N ALA A 798 -19.33 46.45 -0.11
CA ALA A 798 -18.06 46.17 0.57
C ALA A 798 -17.69 44.68 0.46
N GLU A 799 -18.65 43.77 0.62
CA GLU A 799 -18.45 42.33 0.42
C GLU A 799 -17.90 42.04 -0.98
N ARG A 800 -18.55 42.59 -2.02
CA ARG A 800 -18.10 42.42 -3.42
C ARG A 800 -16.68 42.93 -3.63
N GLN A 801 -16.34 44.08 -3.06
CA GLN A 801 -15.00 44.65 -3.18
C GLN A 801 -13.94 43.82 -2.45
N ALA A 802 -14.28 43.19 -1.32
CA ALA A 802 -13.40 42.25 -0.64
C ALA A 802 -13.17 40.97 -1.47
N LEU A 803 -14.18 40.48 -2.19
CA LEU A 803 -14.02 39.38 -3.15
C LEU A 803 -13.14 39.77 -4.34
N GLU A 804 -13.37 40.95 -4.94
CA GLU A 804 -12.55 41.46 -6.03
C GLU A 804 -11.08 41.63 -5.61
N LEU A 805 -10.85 42.07 -4.38
CA LEU A 805 -9.51 42.12 -3.78
C LEU A 805 -8.88 40.71 -3.69
N SER A 806 -9.63 39.72 -3.21
CA SER A 806 -9.15 38.33 -3.16
C SER A 806 -8.78 37.80 -4.55
N VAL A 807 -9.60 38.07 -5.57
CA VAL A 807 -9.33 37.67 -6.96
C VAL A 807 -8.05 38.32 -7.49
N ALA A 808 -7.87 39.63 -7.26
CA ALA A 808 -6.66 40.35 -7.67
C ALA A 808 -5.38 39.75 -7.03
N LEU A 809 -5.47 39.38 -5.75
CA LEU A 809 -4.37 38.77 -5.00
C LEU A 809 -4.05 37.35 -5.50
N LYS A 810 -5.06 36.54 -5.86
CA LYS A 810 -4.85 35.20 -6.48
C LYS A 810 -4.19 35.29 -7.85
N GLN A 811 -4.44 36.37 -8.58
CA GLN A 811 -3.83 36.63 -9.89
C GLN A 811 -2.43 37.25 -9.80
N ASN A 812 -1.88 37.42 -8.58
CA ASN A 812 -0.61 38.10 -8.32
C ASN A 812 -0.55 39.53 -8.90
N SER A 813 -1.69 40.22 -8.99
CA SER A 813 -1.76 41.58 -9.52
C SER A 813 -1.69 42.60 -8.38
N SER A 814 -0.47 42.94 -7.94
CA SER A 814 -0.24 43.84 -6.81
C SER A 814 -0.86 45.22 -7.00
N ASP A 815 -0.77 45.81 -8.21
CA ASP A 815 -1.35 47.13 -8.50
C ASP A 815 -2.89 47.11 -8.41
N LEU A 816 -3.50 46.05 -8.92
CA LEU A 816 -4.95 45.86 -8.83
C LEU A 816 -5.38 45.61 -7.39
N ALA A 817 -4.63 44.83 -6.62
CA ALA A 817 -4.89 44.58 -5.21
C ALA A 817 -4.82 45.86 -4.36
N VAL A 818 -3.81 46.73 -4.60
CA VAL A 818 -3.71 48.04 -3.94
C VAL A 818 -4.94 48.89 -4.24
N LYS A 819 -5.36 48.95 -5.51
CA LYS A 819 -6.58 49.69 -5.92
C LYS A 819 -7.84 49.13 -5.24
N LYS A 820 -8.00 47.82 -5.21
CA LYS A 820 -9.18 47.15 -4.61
C LYS A 820 -9.23 47.29 -3.10
N LEU A 821 -8.08 47.26 -2.41
CA LEU A 821 -8.02 47.54 -0.98
C LEU A 821 -8.47 48.98 -0.68
N ALA A 822 -7.99 49.97 -1.44
CA ALA A 822 -8.40 51.37 -1.27
C ALA A 822 -9.91 51.58 -1.54
N GLU A 823 -10.48 50.91 -2.56
CA GLU A 823 -11.91 50.92 -2.86
C GLU A 823 -12.74 50.34 -1.71
N LEU A 824 -12.32 49.22 -1.13
CA LEU A 824 -12.94 48.58 0.02
C LEU A 824 -12.89 49.47 1.27
N GLU A 825 -11.72 50.03 1.59
CA GLU A 825 -11.54 50.92 2.75
C GLU A 825 -12.42 52.16 2.65
N LYS A 826 -12.54 52.73 1.45
CA LYS A 826 -13.45 53.85 1.19
C LYS A 826 -14.90 53.45 1.45
N SER A 827 -15.35 52.29 0.97
CA SER A 827 -16.72 51.82 1.24
C SER A 827 -16.99 51.56 2.73
N CYS A 828 -16.03 50.94 3.44
CA CYS A 828 -16.14 50.73 4.89
C CYS A 828 -16.21 52.06 5.65
N SER A 829 -15.37 53.03 5.30
CA SER A 829 -15.40 54.37 5.91
C SER A 829 -16.72 55.10 5.64
N GLY A 830 -17.24 55.03 4.42
CA GLY A 830 -18.51 55.66 4.04
C GLY A 830 -19.71 55.05 4.77
N CYS A 831 -19.73 53.72 4.93
CA CYS A 831 -20.73 53.04 5.75
C CYS A 831 -20.64 53.47 7.22
N HIS A 832 -19.42 53.53 7.79
CA HIS A 832 -19.22 53.98 9.17
C HIS A 832 -19.66 55.44 9.39
N THR A 833 -19.37 56.37 8.48
CA THR A 833 -19.79 57.77 8.62
C THR A 833 -21.30 57.92 8.74
N GLU A 834 -22.06 57.06 8.08
CA GLU A 834 -23.51 57.15 7.97
C GLU A 834 -24.27 56.32 9.01
N TYR A 835 -23.71 55.17 9.45
CA TYR A 835 -24.43 54.20 10.28
C TYR A 835 -23.74 53.81 11.59
N ARG A 836 -22.49 54.24 11.84
CA ARG A 836 -21.75 53.91 13.08
C ARG A 836 -21.87 54.99 14.16
N ASN A 837 -22.15 56.23 13.78
CA ASN A 837 -22.23 57.38 14.69
C ASN A 837 -23.68 57.71 15.05
#